data_AF-A0A2M6VPB5-F1
#
_entry.id   AF-A0A2M6VPB5-F1
#
_cell.length_a   1.000
_cell.length_b   1.000
_cell.length_c   1.000
_cell.angle_alpha   90.00
_cell.angle_beta   90.00
_cell.angle_gamma   90.00
#
_symmetry.space_group_name_H-M   'P 1'
#
loop_
_entity.id
_entity.type
_entity.pdbx_description
1 polymer ?
#
loop_
_entity_poly.entity_id
_entity_poly.type
_entity_poly.pdbx_seq_one_letter_code
_entity_poly.pdbx_strand_id
1 'polypeptide(L)'
;MNHIYRSIWSPETGTCVATSEHVSGAGKAVSASSEKPVTRLRCHKLSCALMLVFGALAQASPTGGVVTAGRASIGGTPGQMTVTQTTASAAIQWQSFGIRAGESVQFVQPNSSSVALNRVVGSDPSAILGNLTSNGKVFLVNPSGILFGPGASVNVGGLVASTLSISDADFMAGRYRFSGSSTGAVVNQGLIQAADGGYVALLGSQVSNQGRVVAQLGTVALAAGQAMTLDVSGDQLLNVAIDQGVANALLSNGGLLQADGGKVLMTTQVAGNLLANAVNNTGVVQAQSLAHRNGSIFLLGSTESGTVTVGGTLDVSGGPGQAGGRVVATAHHVGLFNAQIQASGDAGGGMVLVGGDYQGQNPAVPHAAAVYMSADSAIHADARVQGDGGKIVLWADGSTRAHGQVSARGGEQGGNGGLIETSGNGLNVAGLAVDTRAAKGQTGTWLLDPADVSISSAATSNAVPTGGVYAPNSGVNSANVNVADLVTALGGTNVTVTTTNTGVSGGGLGDIHVDAAITWTAPTTLNLTAARDVNINQAVTGTGGSLAVNAGRDIVVGATVTTTTGHLAFTAGQDVQLNAAATITTGNLTAVAGRHVNVAAASTVTTGDMVFRADNDGTGPGVPAGTVNITCGASCLTVTTGVLSVRFNPASYASTSSEILAYSGKLTGGGTLDAKAWVFGLGDNKIYDGTTTATVSGLMPDVTSVAPPVTLGSVSNANFDTKHVGADKPITFTSTFADAAYDLFATSAMPAGTYQARADVLVRSLTVTATTDTRAYNGTTSSVGVPAATDLQAGDTLNGALIQAFASKDVLGTGNSTLIANGAYTVSDGNGGNNYAVSVVTAPGTITPAALTVTAQDVSKVYGQVPALTGFTTTALVNGETVGTVTLNSAGQAATATVADGPYAITPSSAAGGTFMPGNYTIQYVNGALTVVSPVIVPPVEPPVVPIEPPVLPPVEPPVVPPVEPPVLPPVLPPVEPPVLPPVVPPVEPPVLPPVVQPTTPTLDAPLLDSEHALPLVPVLDPKPTWLTIAPLPRVTQGPVTFPPSPTPTTAPAVPLPPPVIEIVRVEKEVTAPPVPALPLTPVVPLRPRKQDRN
;
A
#
# COMPACT_ATOMS: atom_id res chain seq x y z
N MET A 1 23.05 30.22 30.99
CA MET A 1 23.10 29.67 32.37
C MET A 1 24.42 28.93 32.54
N ASN A 2 25.09 29.08 33.68
CA ASN A 2 26.46 28.65 33.92
C ASN A 2 26.62 27.13 33.82
N HIS A 3 27.62 26.70 33.03
CA HIS A 3 28.06 25.33 32.87
C HIS A 3 29.05 24.98 33.98
N ILE A 4 28.61 24.29 35.03
CA ILE A 4 29.54 23.66 35.97
C ILE A 4 29.05 22.25 36.27
N TYR A 5 29.67 21.26 35.63
CA TYR A 5 29.50 19.83 35.93
C TYR A 5 30.83 19.12 35.71
N ARG A 6 31.07 18.04 36.46
CA ARG A 6 32.24 17.18 36.34
C ARG A 6 31.79 15.78 35.90
N SER A 7 32.49 15.23 34.90
CA SER A 7 32.26 13.87 34.43
C SER A 7 33.04 12.85 35.30
N ILE A 8 32.36 11.85 35.85
CA ILE A 8 32.94 10.77 36.67
C ILE A 8 32.61 9.42 36.03
N TRP A 9 33.61 8.53 35.92
CA TRP A 9 33.44 7.17 35.38
C TRP A 9 32.70 6.27 36.38
N SER A 10 31.60 5.65 35.95
CA SER A 10 30.83 4.67 36.72
C SER A 10 31.19 3.25 36.30
N PRO A 11 31.76 2.41 37.18
CA PRO A 11 32.08 1.02 36.86
C PRO A 11 30.84 0.13 36.70
N GLU A 12 29.70 0.50 37.30
CA GLU A 12 28.45 -0.27 37.22
C GLU A 12 27.74 -0.09 35.88
N THR A 13 27.90 1.08 35.25
CA THR A 13 27.26 1.40 33.96
C THR A 13 28.23 1.43 32.79
N GLY A 14 29.55 1.35 33.05
CA GLY A 14 30.58 1.41 32.00
C GLY A 14 30.62 2.74 31.25
N THR A 15 30.13 3.82 31.85
CA THR A 15 29.98 5.14 31.21
C THR A 15 30.41 6.29 32.12
N CYS A 16 30.72 7.42 31.49
CA CYS A 16 30.99 8.69 32.17
C CYS A 16 29.68 9.42 32.46
N VAL A 17 29.40 9.75 33.72
CA VAL A 17 28.17 10.41 34.17
C VAL A 17 28.48 11.84 34.62
N ALA A 18 27.66 12.81 34.19
CA ALA A 18 27.77 14.20 34.65
C ALA A 18 27.27 14.33 36.09
N THR A 19 28.11 14.88 36.96
CA THR A 19 27.84 15.07 38.39
C THR A 19 28.14 16.51 38.81
N SER A 20 27.59 16.95 39.95
CA SER A 20 27.90 18.25 40.55
C SER A 20 29.41 18.39 40.83
N GLU A 21 29.99 19.58 40.68
CA GLU A 21 31.42 19.82 40.97
C GLU A 21 31.87 19.46 42.39
N HIS A 22 30.94 19.30 43.32
CA HIS A 22 31.21 18.96 44.71
C HIS A 22 31.34 17.45 44.97
N VAL A 23 31.16 16.60 43.95
CA VAL A 23 31.28 15.14 44.11
C VAL A 23 32.77 14.72 44.04
N SER A 24 33.26 14.15 45.15
CA SER A 24 34.61 13.61 45.27
C SER A 24 34.76 12.28 44.52
N GLY A 25 35.61 12.24 43.49
CA GLY A 25 35.93 11.02 42.74
C GLY A 25 36.97 10.15 43.45
N ALA A 26 36.81 8.83 43.39
CA ALA A 26 37.81 7.86 43.87
C ALA A 26 39.06 7.88 42.97
N GLY A 27 40.23 8.04 43.58
CA GLY A 27 41.52 8.17 42.89
C GLY A 27 41.97 6.90 42.15
N LYS A 28 42.76 7.09 41.08
CA LYS A 28 43.36 6.04 40.25
C LYS A 28 44.29 5.12 41.06
N ALA A 29 44.04 3.81 41.03
CA ALA A 29 45.03 2.81 41.43
C ALA A 29 46.11 2.73 40.34
N VAL A 30 47.32 3.17 40.69
CA VAL A 30 48.53 3.04 39.86
C VAL A 30 49.25 1.75 40.27
N SER A 31 49.55 0.88 39.32
CA SER A 31 50.46 -0.24 39.53
C SER A 31 51.72 0.00 38.69
N ALA A 32 52.85 0.23 39.38
CA ALA A 32 54.18 0.26 38.79
C ALA A 32 55.15 -0.56 39.68
N SER A 33 55.66 -1.63 39.05
CA SER A 33 56.95 -2.32 39.17
C SER A 33 57.83 -2.28 40.44
N SER A 34 58.16 -3.49 40.88
CA SER A 34 59.50 -4.01 41.25
C SER A 34 60.15 -3.55 42.58
N GLU A 35 60.28 -4.46 43.55
CA GLU A 35 61.52 -5.25 43.83
C GLU A 35 61.34 -6.16 45.06
N LYS A 36 62.01 -7.32 45.05
CA LYS A 36 62.14 -8.35 46.11
C LYS A 36 62.95 -7.78 47.33
N PRO A 37 63.18 -8.45 48.50
CA PRO A 37 63.25 -9.91 48.69
C PRO A 37 63.02 -10.53 50.12
N VAL A 38 63.15 -11.88 50.17
CA VAL A 38 63.72 -12.74 51.25
C VAL A 38 62.92 -13.06 52.55
N THR A 39 62.37 -14.29 52.57
CA THR A 39 62.71 -15.45 53.44
C THR A 39 62.55 -15.41 54.97
N ARG A 40 61.72 -16.32 55.52
CA ARG A 40 62.07 -17.48 56.42
C ARG A 40 60.80 -18.16 56.99
N LEU A 41 60.58 -19.46 56.71
CA LEU A 41 60.83 -20.66 57.56
C LEU A 41 59.76 -20.86 58.66
N ARG A 42 59.16 -22.03 58.97
CA ARG A 42 59.46 -23.45 58.73
C ARG A 42 58.34 -24.34 59.33
N CYS A 43 58.00 -25.46 58.69
CA CYS A 43 57.79 -26.83 59.26
C CYS A 43 57.20 -27.75 58.16
N HIS A 44 57.94 -28.57 57.41
CA HIS A 44 58.59 -29.88 57.69
C HIS A 44 57.68 -31.13 57.79
N LYS A 45 57.67 -31.88 56.66
CA LYS A 45 57.90 -33.34 56.47
C LYS A 45 56.78 -34.36 56.74
N LEU A 46 56.30 -35.02 55.67
CA LEU A 46 56.40 -36.47 55.36
C LEU A 46 55.61 -36.76 54.05
N SER A 47 55.81 -37.80 53.24
CA SER A 47 56.98 -38.36 52.54
C SER A 47 56.42 -39.22 51.38
N CYS A 48 57.20 -39.35 50.31
CA CYS A 48 57.25 -40.46 49.34
C CYS A 48 56.06 -40.76 48.39
N ALA A 49 56.21 -40.31 47.15
CA ALA A 49 56.36 -41.16 45.96
C ALA A 49 55.84 -42.62 46.04
N LEU A 50 54.69 -42.89 45.42
CA LEU A 50 54.46 -43.98 44.46
C LEU A 50 53.01 -43.89 43.91
N MET A 51 52.81 -43.20 42.78
CA MET A 51 51.73 -43.45 41.80
C MET A 51 52.03 -42.65 40.52
N LEU A 52 53.17 -43.00 39.90
CA LEU A 52 53.21 -43.11 38.45
C LEU A 52 52.36 -44.36 38.14
N VAL A 53 51.14 -44.15 37.64
CA VAL A 53 50.38 -44.97 36.68
C VAL A 53 48.96 -44.37 36.65
N PHE A 54 48.45 -44.13 35.43
CA PHE A 54 47.29 -43.30 35.05
C PHE A 54 47.57 -41.79 34.85
N GLY A 55 48.56 -41.49 34.01
CA GLY A 55 48.36 -40.41 33.04
C GLY A 55 47.26 -40.86 32.06
N ALA A 56 46.02 -40.44 32.28
CA ALA A 56 44.99 -40.57 31.27
C ALA A 56 45.36 -39.64 30.11
N LEU A 57 45.81 -40.27 29.03
CA LEU A 57 45.96 -39.65 27.72
C LEU A 57 44.62 -39.06 27.27
N ALA A 58 44.66 -37.78 26.93
CA ALA A 58 44.07 -37.15 25.75
C ALA A 58 42.68 -37.62 25.26
N GLN A 59 41.73 -36.69 25.13
CA GLN A 59 40.77 -36.72 24.01
C GLN A 59 40.52 -35.29 23.52
N ALA A 60 40.85 -34.98 22.27
CA ALA A 60 40.18 -33.91 21.51
C ALA A 60 40.10 -34.21 20.03
N SER A 61 40.07 -35.50 19.69
CA SER A 61 39.35 -35.94 18.51
C SER A 61 37.86 -36.06 18.89
N PRO A 62 36.91 -35.99 17.94
CA PRO A 62 35.50 -36.23 18.22
C PRO A 62 35.30 -37.58 18.95
N THR A 63 34.39 -37.65 19.93
CA THR A 63 34.19 -38.84 20.77
C THR A 63 32.73 -39.27 20.86
N GLY A 64 32.51 -40.57 21.07
CA GLY A 64 31.18 -41.14 21.26
C GLY A 64 30.29 -41.07 20.01
N GLY A 65 30.88 -41.13 18.82
CA GLY A 65 30.14 -41.07 17.55
C GLY A 65 29.24 -42.28 17.33
N VAL A 66 27.95 -42.06 17.18
CA VAL A 66 26.92 -43.07 16.89
C VAL A 66 26.13 -42.63 15.66
N VAL A 67 26.08 -43.46 14.62
CA VAL A 67 25.28 -43.19 13.42
C VAL A 67 23.81 -43.44 13.75
N THR A 68 22.97 -42.40 13.67
CA THR A 68 21.53 -42.47 14.00
C THR A 68 20.65 -42.58 12.75
N ALA A 69 21.13 -42.12 11.59
CA ALA A 69 20.45 -42.28 10.30
C ALA A 69 21.46 -42.38 9.14
N GLY A 70 21.07 -43.05 8.05
CA GLY A 70 21.97 -43.30 6.91
C GLY A 70 23.04 -44.35 7.21
N ARG A 71 24.16 -44.32 6.48
CA ARG A 71 25.31 -45.23 6.67
C ARG A 71 26.64 -44.48 6.59
N ALA A 72 27.38 -44.53 7.69
CA ALA A 72 28.76 -44.07 7.75
C ALA A 72 29.59 -45.00 8.66
N SER A 73 30.88 -45.13 8.40
CA SER A 73 31.84 -45.72 9.33
C SER A 73 32.76 -44.64 9.88
N ILE A 74 33.12 -44.76 11.16
CA ILE A 74 34.03 -43.83 11.86
C ILE A 74 35.29 -44.63 12.15
N GLY A 75 36.42 -44.20 11.60
CA GLY A 75 37.73 -44.82 11.81
C GLY A 75 38.83 -43.77 11.89
N GLY A 76 40.07 -44.20 12.14
CA GLY A 76 41.20 -43.28 12.19
C GLY A 76 42.31 -43.73 13.14
N THR A 77 43.36 -42.91 13.22
CA THR A 77 44.44 -43.03 14.20
C THR A 77 44.35 -41.87 15.19
N PRO A 78 45.00 -41.92 16.37
CA PRO A 78 44.98 -40.80 17.31
C PRO A 78 45.40 -39.49 16.63
N GLY A 79 44.53 -38.47 16.70
CA GLY A 79 44.74 -37.17 16.05
C GLY A 79 44.39 -37.09 14.56
N GLN A 80 43.98 -38.19 13.91
CA GLN A 80 43.47 -38.21 12.54
C GLN A 80 42.25 -39.12 12.42
N MET A 81 41.06 -38.53 12.30
CA MET A 81 39.80 -39.25 12.13
C MET A 81 39.33 -39.20 10.68
N THR A 82 38.82 -40.31 10.18
CA THR A 82 38.13 -40.42 8.89
C THR A 82 36.72 -40.96 9.09
N VAL A 83 35.73 -40.20 8.60
CA VAL A 83 34.33 -40.64 8.52
C VAL A 83 34.03 -40.99 7.07
N THR A 84 33.76 -42.27 6.79
CA THR A 84 33.42 -42.73 5.44
C THR A 84 31.91 -42.93 5.34
N GLN A 85 31.23 -42.01 4.67
CA GLN A 85 29.80 -42.04 4.42
C GLN A 85 29.51 -42.77 3.10
N THR A 86 28.47 -43.62 3.08
CA THR A 86 28.08 -44.41 1.89
C THR A 86 26.68 -44.09 1.38
N THR A 87 25.84 -43.40 2.18
CA THR A 87 24.53 -42.89 1.75
C THR A 87 24.60 -41.40 1.39
N ALA A 88 23.65 -40.89 0.60
CA ALA A 88 23.59 -39.47 0.24
C ALA A 88 23.50 -38.55 1.47
N SER A 89 22.76 -38.97 2.50
CA SER A 89 22.70 -38.29 3.81
C SER A 89 23.01 -39.27 4.93
N ALA A 90 23.75 -38.82 5.95
CA ALA A 90 24.02 -39.57 7.17
C ALA A 90 23.98 -38.65 8.39
N ALA A 91 23.34 -39.08 9.48
CA ALA A 91 23.30 -38.37 10.75
C ALA A 91 24.10 -39.13 11.80
N ILE A 92 24.96 -38.41 12.51
CA ILE A 92 25.90 -38.93 13.51
C ILE A 92 25.75 -38.08 14.77
N GLN A 93 25.47 -38.76 15.87
CA GLN A 93 25.41 -38.20 17.20
C GLN A 93 26.76 -38.35 17.90
N TRP A 94 27.25 -37.29 18.52
CA TRP A 94 28.55 -37.23 19.20
C TRP A 94 28.38 -36.82 20.66
N GLN A 95 29.14 -37.42 21.56
CA GLN A 95 29.22 -36.94 22.94
C GLN A 95 30.02 -35.64 23.01
N SER A 96 31.10 -35.53 22.23
CA SER A 96 31.81 -34.27 22.00
C SER A 96 32.39 -34.25 20.58
N PHE A 97 32.45 -33.06 19.99
CA PHE A 97 33.06 -32.86 18.67
C PHE A 97 34.02 -31.68 18.75
N GLY A 98 35.31 -31.98 18.93
CA GLY A 98 36.41 -31.01 18.90
C GLY A 98 37.53 -31.53 18.00
N ILE A 99 38.41 -30.62 17.56
CA ILE A 99 39.59 -30.94 16.76
C ILE A 99 40.73 -30.08 17.30
N ARG A 100 41.73 -30.63 17.99
CA ARG A 100 42.87 -29.81 18.48
C ARG A 100 43.74 -29.30 17.35
N ALA A 101 44.55 -28.30 17.66
CA ALA A 101 45.63 -27.86 16.77
C ALA A 101 46.55 -29.05 16.44
N GLY A 102 46.83 -29.26 15.15
CA GLY A 102 47.60 -30.39 14.65
C GLY A 102 46.80 -31.68 14.41
N GLU A 103 45.53 -31.75 14.83
CA GLU A 103 44.64 -32.88 14.54
C GLU A 103 43.82 -32.64 13.25
N SER A 104 43.28 -33.72 12.67
CA SER A 104 42.43 -33.66 11.49
C SER A 104 41.21 -34.56 11.58
N VAL A 105 40.10 -34.11 10.98
CA VAL A 105 38.90 -34.90 10.71
C VAL A 105 38.58 -34.79 9.22
N GLN A 106 38.45 -35.92 8.54
CA GLN A 106 38.12 -36.00 7.12
C GLN A 106 36.80 -36.74 6.91
N PHE A 107 35.85 -36.13 6.20
CA PHE A 107 34.64 -36.77 5.72
C PHE A 107 34.81 -37.18 4.25
N VAL A 108 34.81 -38.49 4.01
CA VAL A 108 34.77 -39.07 2.65
C VAL A 108 33.33 -39.44 2.34
N GLN A 109 32.69 -38.70 1.44
CA GLN A 109 31.28 -38.82 1.11
C GLN A 109 31.08 -39.26 -0.35
N PRO A 110 29.90 -39.78 -0.74
CA PRO A 110 29.68 -40.29 -2.11
C PRO A 110 29.91 -39.27 -3.23
N ASN A 111 29.53 -38.00 -3.01
CA ASN A 111 29.72 -36.90 -3.97
C ASN A 111 29.63 -35.53 -3.26
N SER A 112 29.83 -34.44 -4.01
CA SER A 112 29.78 -33.06 -3.50
C SER A 112 28.42 -32.61 -2.97
N SER A 113 27.35 -33.28 -3.39
CA SER A 113 25.97 -33.03 -2.96
C SER A 113 25.63 -33.74 -1.64
N SER A 114 26.43 -34.71 -1.22
CA SER A 114 26.16 -35.55 -0.05
C SER A 114 26.34 -34.76 1.25
N VAL A 115 25.53 -35.07 2.27
CA VAL A 115 25.48 -34.30 3.53
C VAL A 115 25.70 -35.18 4.74
N ALA A 116 26.61 -34.77 5.64
CA ALA A 116 26.87 -35.41 6.93
C ALA A 116 26.39 -34.49 8.06
N LEU A 117 25.36 -34.89 8.80
CA LEU A 117 24.92 -34.20 10.01
C LEU A 117 25.68 -34.72 11.23
N ASN A 118 26.40 -33.85 11.91
CA ASN A 118 27.12 -34.10 13.15
C ASN A 118 26.41 -33.33 14.27
N ARG A 119 25.69 -34.05 15.12
CA ARG A 119 24.98 -33.46 16.26
C ARG A 119 25.76 -33.75 17.54
N VAL A 120 26.00 -32.75 18.36
CA VAL A 120 26.62 -32.92 19.70
C VAL A 120 25.51 -32.97 20.74
N VAL A 121 25.48 -34.03 21.56
CA VAL A 121 24.54 -34.18 22.71
C VAL A 121 25.20 -33.82 24.04
N GLY A 122 26.52 -33.77 24.11
CA GLY A 122 27.23 -33.35 25.32
C GLY A 122 27.09 -31.85 25.60
N SER A 123 27.43 -31.47 26.82
CA SER A 123 27.36 -30.10 27.32
C SER A 123 28.51 -29.20 26.86
N ASP A 124 29.55 -29.76 26.24
CA ASP A 124 30.74 -29.01 25.88
C ASP A 124 30.60 -28.34 24.50
N PRO A 125 31.06 -27.08 24.34
CA PRO A 125 31.11 -26.43 23.04
C PRO A 125 32.11 -27.14 22.11
N SER A 126 31.85 -27.05 20.81
CA SER A 126 32.74 -27.58 19.79
C SER A 126 33.91 -26.63 19.55
N ALA A 127 35.11 -27.00 20.01
CA ALA A 127 36.34 -26.27 19.72
C ALA A 127 37.08 -26.90 18.54
N ILE A 128 37.05 -26.22 17.38
CA ILE A 128 37.74 -26.59 16.15
C ILE A 128 38.99 -25.72 16.02
N LEU A 129 40.14 -26.31 16.32
CA LEU A 129 41.47 -25.66 16.30
C LEU A 129 42.40 -26.28 15.24
N GLY A 130 42.05 -27.46 14.71
CA GLY A 130 42.80 -28.18 13.67
C GLY A 130 42.12 -28.15 12.30
N ASN A 131 42.24 -29.26 11.55
CA ASN A 131 41.76 -29.35 10.17
C ASN A 131 40.45 -30.15 10.06
N LEU A 132 39.44 -29.61 9.38
CA LEU A 132 38.22 -30.32 8.99
C LEU A 132 38.10 -30.33 7.47
N THR A 133 38.14 -31.49 6.84
CA THR A 133 38.07 -31.63 5.37
C THR A 133 36.90 -32.49 4.91
N SER A 134 36.30 -32.16 3.78
CA SER A 134 35.27 -32.99 3.15
C SER A 134 35.17 -32.76 1.64
N ASN A 135 34.87 -33.82 0.89
CA ASN A 135 34.50 -33.67 -0.53
C ASN A 135 33.02 -33.30 -0.74
N GLY A 136 32.18 -33.33 0.30
CA GLY A 136 30.77 -32.91 0.26
C GLY A 136 30.43 -31.97 1.41
N LYS A 137 29.17 -31.98 1.87
CA LYS A 137 28.64 -31.02 2.85
C LYS A 137 28.69 -31.57 4.27
N VAL A 138 29.05 -30.72 5.23
CA VAL A 138 29.15 -31.05 6.65
C VAL A 138 28.24 -30.11 7.45
N PHE A 139 27.32 -30.66 8.23
CA PHE A 139 26.50 -29.92 9.18
C PHE A 139 27.05 -30.23 10.58
N LEU A 140 27.38 -29.20 11.35
CA LEU A 140 27.80 -29.30 12.75
C LEU A 140 26.78 -28.56 13.62
N VAL A 141 26.08 -29.31 14.46
CA VAL A 141 25.04 -28.80 15.34
C VAL A 141 25.45 -29.01 16.79
N ASN A 142 25.65 -27.91 17.53
CA ASN A 142 25.98 -27.96 18.95
C ASN A 142 25.32 -26.80 19.72
N PRO A 143 24.24 -27.06 20.48
CA PRO A 143 23.58 -26.04 21.30
C PRO A 143 24.45 -25.36 22.34
N SER A 144 25.56 -25.97 22.76
CA SER A 144 26.52 -25.40 23.73
C SER A 144 27.45 -24.35 23.11
N GLY A 145 27.53 -24.28 21.77
CA GLY A 145 28.37 -23.33 21.04
C GLY A 145 29.38 -23.99 20.10
N ILE A 146 29.88 -23.22 19.13
CA ILE A 146 30.88 -23.66 18.14
C ILE A 146 31.95 -22.57 18.00
N LEU A 147 33.21 -22.92 18.21
CA LEU A 147 34.37 -22.05 18.03
C LEU A 147 35.30 -22.64 16.97
N PHE A 148 35.53 -21.91 15.89
CA PHE A 148 36.67 -22.15 14.99
C PHE A 148 37.81 -21.23 15.42
N GLY A 149 38.81 -21.77 16.11
CA GLY A 149 39.88 -20.96 16.71
C GLY A 149 40.94 -20.48 15.70
N PRO A 150 41.90 -19.65 16.14
CA PRO A 150 42.98 -19.17 15.29
C PRO A 150 43.81 -20.35 14.76
N GLY A 151 44.06 -20.36 13.44
CA GLY A 151 44.79 -21.44 12.77
C GLY A 151 43.94 -22.66 12.37
N ALA A 152 42.66 -22.71 12.76
CA ALA A 152 41.75 -23.73 12.26
C ALA A 152 41.52 -23.58 10.75
N SER A 153 41.42 -24.70 10.05
CA SER A 153 41.17 -24.75 8.60
C SER A 153 40.04 -25.72 8.30
N VAL A 154 38.94 -25.19 7.75
CA VAL A 154 37.78 -25.98 7.31
C VAL A 154 37.69 -25.88 5.79
N ASN A 155 37.76 -27.01 5.09
CA ASN A 155 37.66 -27.09 3.64
C ASN A 155 36.65 -28.17 3.23
N VAL A 156 35.47 -27.76 2.79
CA VAL A 156 34.31 -28.64 2.56
C VAL A 156 33.56 -28.27 1.29
N GLY A 157 32.71 -29.14 0.76
CA GLY A 157 31.75 -28.80 -0.30
C GLY A 157 30.64 -27.84 0.14
N GLY A 158 30.33 -27.82 1.44
CA GLY A 158 29.47 -26.83 2.08
C GLY A 158 29.42 -27.04 3.60
N LEU A 159 29.18 -25.97 4.36
CA LEU A 159 29.15 -26.00 5.83
C LEU A 159 27.84 -25.42 6.35
N VAL A 160 27.20 -26.10 7.30
CA VAL A 160 26.25 -25.49 8.24
C VAL A 160 26.82 -25.65 9.64
N ALA A 161 27.10 -24.56 10.34
CA ALA A 161 27.45 -24.58 11.76
C ALA A 161 26.33 -23.91 12.54
N SER A 162 25.65 -24.66 13.40
CA SER A 162 24.43 -24.20 14.07
C SER A 162 24.43 -24.47 15.57
N THR A 163 24.00 -23.50 16.37
CA THR A 163 23.62 -23.75 17.77
C THR A 163 22.14 -24.10 17.94
N LEU A 164 21.34 -23.95 16.89
CA LEU A 164 19.99 -24.49 16.82
C LEU A 164 20.00 -25.97 16.41
N SER A 165 18.98 -26.72 16.86
CA SER A 165 18.84 -28.16 16.60
C SER A 165 17.99 -28.46 15.37
N ILE A 166 18.26 -29.59 14.71
CA ILE A 166 17.43 -30.15 13.63
C ILE A 166 17.12 -31.63 13.94
N SER A 167 15.91 -32.09 13.64
CA SER A 167 15.51 -33.49 13.82
C SER A 167 16.09 -34.38 12.71
N ASP A 168 16.35 -35.66 13.01
CA ASP A 168 16.78 -36.61 11.97
C ASP A 168 15.72 -36.75 10.87
N ALA A 169 14.44 -36.71 11.23
CA ALA A 169 13.33 -36.81 10.27
C ALA A 169 13.33 -35.66 9.26
N ASP A 170 13.53 -34.43 9.73
CA ASP A 170 13.58 -33.25 8.86
C ASP A 170 14.86 -33.23 8.02
N PHE A 171 16.01 -33.52 8.63
CA PHE A 171 17.28 -33.64 7.92
C PHE A 171 17.22 -34.68 6.79
N MET A 172 16.72 -35.88 7.08
CA MET A 172 16.64 -36.96 6.10
C MET A 172 15.59 -36.69 5.01
N ALA A 173 14.58 -35.87 5.29
CA ALA A 173 13.61 -35.40 4.32
C ALA A 173 14.10 -34.21 3.48
N GLY A 174 15.32 -33.72 3.70
CA GLY A 174 15.85 -32.52 3.04
C GLY A 174 15.17 -31.21 3.49
N ARG A 175 14.44 -31.24 4.61
CA ARG A 175 13.79 -30.07 5.19
C ARG A 175 14.70 -29.49 6.27
N TYR A 176 15.50 -28.49 5.93
CA TYR A 176 16.47 -27.92 6.87
C TYR A 176 15.86 -26.88 7.80
N ARG A 177 14.97 -27.32 8.69
CA ARG A 177 14.33 -26.52 9.74
C ARG A 177 15.07 -26.67 11.06
N PHE A 178 15.76 -25.61 11.46
CA PHE A 178 16.50 -25.53 12.70
C PHE A 178 15.67 -24.80 13.76
N SER A 179 15.67 -25.29 14.99
CA SER A 179 14.97 -24.66 16.11
C SER A 179 15.58 -25.01 17.46
N GLY A 180 15.29 -24.19 18.47
CA GLY A 180 15.64 -24.46 19.87
C GLY A 180 16.16 -23.22 20.59
N SER A 181 15.99 -23.16 21.91
CA SER A 181 16.58 -22.11 22.73
C SER A 181 18.06 -22.44 23.02
N SER A 182 18.97 -21.75 22.34
CA SER A 182 20.40 -21.84 22.62
C SER A 182 20.97 -20.48 22.99
N THR A 183 21.79 -20.45 24.04
CA THR A 183 22.66 -19.32 24.41
C THR A 183 24.07 -19.47 23.86
N GLY A 184 24.38 -20.57 23.17
CA GLY A 184 25.67 -20.82 22.54
C GLY A 184 25.89 -19.91 21.34
N ALA A 185 27.11 -19.44 21.16
CA ALA A 185 27.53 -18.63 20.02
C ALA A 185 28.22 -19.48 18.95
N VAL A 186 28.12 -19.06 17.69
CA VAL A 186 28.99 -19.52 16.61
C VAL A 186 30.06 -18.46 16.37
N VAL A 187 31.33 -18.79 16.64
CA VAL A 187 32.46 -17.86 16.51
C VAL A 187 33.50 -18.42 15.56
N ASN A 188 33.82 -17.67 14.50
CA ASN A 188 34.92 -18.00 13.58
C ASN A 188 36.10 -17.05 13.78
N GLN A 189 37.28 -17.60 14.05
CA GLN A 189 38.59 -16.94 14.10
C GLN A 189 39.61 -17.61 13.16
N GLY A 190 39.19 -18.68 12.47
CA GLY A 190 40.02 -19.45 11.54
C GLY A 190 39.66 -19.18 10.07
N LEU A 191 40.01 -20.14 9.20
CA LEU A 191 39.62 -20.16 7.79
C LEU A 191 38.51 -21.18 7.57
N ILE A 192 37.39 -20.73 7.01
CA ILE A 192 36.32 -21.59 6.51
C ILE A 192 36.21 -21.38 5.00
N GLN A 193 36.39 -22.45 4.24
CA GLN A 193 36.35 -22.47 2.79
C GLN A 193 35.34 -23.52 2.32
N ALA A 194 34.36 -23.08 1.54
CA ALA A 194 33.52 -23.96 0.74
C ALA A 194 34.10 -24.12 -0.67
N ALA A 195 33.80 -25.23 -1.34
CA ALA A 195 34.04 -25.42 -2.77
C ALA A 195 33.24 -24.39 -3.61
N ASP A 196 33.69 -24.15 -4.84
CA ASP A 196 33.02 -23.24 -5.78
C ASP A 196 31.55 -23.64 -5.98
N GLY A 197 30.65 -22.66 -5.88
CA GLY A 197 29.20 -22.86 -5.93
C GLY A 197 28.58 -23.44 -4.65
N GLY A 198 29.38 -23.81 -3.65
CA GLY A 198 28.95 -24.28 -2.34
C GLY A 198 28.46 -23.16 -1.41
N TYR A 199 28.23 -23.48 -0.14
CA TYR A 199 27.77 -22.49 0.83
C TYR A 199 28.39 -22.67 2.22
N VAL A 200 28.40 -21.57 3.00
CA VAL A 200 28.69 -21.56 4.43
C VAL A 200 27.55 -20.87 5.15
N ALA A 201 26.85 -21.57 6.04
CA ALA A 201 25.80 -21.01 6.89
C ALA A 201 26.20 -21.10 8.37
N LEU A 202 26.27 -19.97 9.04
CA LEU A 202 26.54 -19.86 10.48
C LEU A 202 25.25 -19.38 11.17
N LEU A 203 24.68 -20.23 12.03
CA LEU A 203 23.33 -20.09 12.56
C LEU A 203 23.34 -20.15 14.09
N GLY A 204 22.69 -19.21 14.77
CA GLY A 204 22.56 -19.27 16.22
C GLY A 204 21.78 -18.12 16.81
N SER A 205 21.87 -17.88 18.11
CA SER A 205 21.38 -16.62 18.71
C SER A 205 22.41 -15.50 18.62
N GLN A 206 23.69 -15.86 18.56
CA GLN A 206 24.83 -14.96 18.36
C GLN A 206 25.80 -15.59 17.37
N VAL A 207 26.22 -14.81 16.37
CA VAL A 207 27.21 -15.26 15.36
C VAL A 207 28.26 -14.17 15.15
N SER A 208 29.52 -14.56 15.23
CA SER A 208 30.66 -13.66 15.06
C SER A 208 31.70 -14.23 14.11
N ASN A 209 32.08 -13.45 13.09
CA ASN A 209 33.22 -13.74 12.23
C ASN A 209 34.35 -12.74 12.45
N GLN A 210 35.47 -13.22 12.99
CA GLN A 210 36.74 -12.53 13.14
C GLN A 210 37.85 -13.14 12.26
N GLY A 211 37.56 -14.28 11.61
CA GLY A 211 38.45 -14.98 10.68
C GLY A 211 38.09 -14.72 9.23
N ARG A 212 38.25 -15.74 8.37
CA ARG A 212 37.86 -15.70 6.95
C ARG A 212 36.81 -16.76 6.65
N VAL A 213 35.77 -16.37 5.92
CA VAL A 213 34.78 -17.28 5.34
C VAL A 213 34.71 -17.03 3.84
N VAL A 214 34.86 -18.09 3.04
CA VAL A 214 34.92 -18.00 1.58
C VAL A 214 34.02 -19.06 0.94
N ALA A 215 33.15 -18.62 0.03
CA ALA A 215 32.27 -19.47 -0.79
C ALA A 215 32.12 -18.86 -2.20
N GLN A 216 33.16 -18.99 -3.03
CA GLN A 216 33.19 -18.43 -4.38
C GLN A 216 32.07 -19.01 -5.26
N LEU A 217 31.43 -18.17 -6.09
CA LEU A 217 30.23 -18.48 -6.89
C LEU A 217 29.03 -19.00 -6.08
N GLY A 218 29.13 -18.96 -4.75
CA GLY A 218 28.28 -19.64 -3.79
C GLY A 218 27.58 -18.68 -2.84
N THR A 219 27.35 -19.09 -1.60
CA THR A 219 26.68 -18.25 -0.60
C THR A 219 27.33 -18.32 0.78
N VAL A 220 27.55 -17.15 1.39
CA VAL A 220 27.88 -17.03 2.82
C VAL A 220 26.68 -16.45 3.55
N ALA A 221 26.14 -17.17 4.52
CA ALA A 221 24.99 -16.74 5.32
C ALA A 221 25.33 -16.73 6.82
N LEU A 222 25.14 -15.59 7.47
CA LEU A 222 25.13 -15.44 8.92
C LEU A 222 23.71 -15.08 9.32
N ALA A 223 23.08 -15.89 10.18
CA ALA A 223 21.71 -15.65 10.61
C ALA A 223 21.55 -15.85 12.10
N ALA A 224 20.83 -14.93 12.76
CA ALA A 224 20.55 -15.03 14.17
C ALA A 224 19.05 -15.05 14.51
N GLY A 225 18.62 -16.10 15.22
CA GLY A 225 17.23 -16.37 15.59
C GLY A 225 17.08 -17.64 16.44
N GLN A 226 15.85 -17.99 16.80
CA GLN A 226 15.50 -19.20 17.58
C GLN A 226 14.89 -20.31 16.74
N ALA A 227 14.33 -19.96 15.58
CA ALA A 227 13.89 -20.91 14.57
C ALA A 227 14.23 -20.35 13.19
N MET A 228 14.82 -21.20 12.35
CA MET A 228 15.30 -20.83 11.01
C MET A 228 15.07 -21.95 10.03
N THR A 229 14.68 -21.61 8.81
CA THR A 229 14.56 -22.54 7.70
C THR A 229 15.58 -22.18 6.63
N LEU A 230 16.40 -23.15 6.24
CA LEU A 230 17.35 -23.02 5.13
C LEU A 230 16.73 -23.64 3.89
N ASP A 231 16.57 -22.82 2.85
CA ASP A 231 16.15 -23.29 1.54
C ASP A 231 17.39 -23.49 0.65
N VAL A 232 17.62 -24.73 0.23
CA VAL A 232 18.79 -25.15 -0.54
C VAL A 232 18.30 -25.80 -1.82
N SER A 233 18.73 -25.28 -2.97
CA SER A 233 18.48 -25.89 -4.28
C SER A 233 19.80 -26.29 -4.93
N GLY A 234 19.92 -27.59 -5.22
CA GLY A 234 21.19 -28.17 -5.67
C GLY A 234 22.31 -27.91 -4.66
N ASP A 235 23.34 -27.18 -5.09
CA ASP A 235 24.51 -26.87 -4.28
C ASP A 235 24.50 -25.48 -3.64
N GLN A 236 23.48 -24.65 -3.90
CA GLN A 236 23.42 -23.26 -3.46
C GLN A 236 22.37 -23.04 -2.36
N LEU A 237 22.72 -22.23 -1.36
CA LEU A 237 21.76 -21.73 -0.38
C LEU A 237 20.96 -20.59 -1.01
N LEU A 238 19.68 -20.84 -1.29
CA LEU A 238 18.80 -19.84 -1.91
C LEU A 238 18.38 -18.78 -0.89
N ASN A 239 17.94 -19.23 0.30
CA ASN A 239 17.41 -18.35 1.33
C ASN A 239 17.59 -18.88 2.76
N VAL A 240 17.62 -17.94 3.72
CA VAL A 240 17.46 -18.22 5.15
C VAL A 240 16.26 -17.42 5.64
N ALA A 241 15.22 -18.11 6.09
CA ALA A 241 14.05 -17.49 6.72
C ALA A 241 14.16 -17.68 8.24
N ILE A 242 13.91 -16.61 9.01
CA ILE A 242 13.87 -16.69 10.47
C ILE A 242 12.41 -16.78 10.90
N ASP A 243 11.99 -17.99 11.28
CA ASP A 243 10.63 -18.30 11.71
C ASP A 243 10.30 -17.70 13.09
N GLN A 244 11.30 -17.59 13.97
CA GLN A 244 11.20 -16.98 15.30
C GLN A 244 12.52 -16.30 15.67
N GLY A 245 12.49 -15.04 16.09
CA GLY A 245 13.70 -14.33 16.50
C GLY A 245 14.02 -14.48 17.99
N VAL A 246 15.19 -13.97 18.36
CA VAL A 246 15.67 -13.89 19.75
C VAL A 246 15.86 -12.42 20.14
N ALA A 247 15.53 -12.06 21.39
CA ALA A 247 15.85 -10.74 21.93
C ALA A 247 17.38 -10.58 22.02
N ASN A 248 17.91 -9.42 21.61
CA ASN A 248 19.35 -9.16 21.54
C ASN A 248 20.10 -10.09 20.56
N ALA A 249 19.46 -10.49 19.46
CA ALA A 249 20.17 -11.20 18.39
C ALA A 249 21.35 -10.34 17.91
N LEU A 250 22.54 -10.92 17.87
CA LEU A 250 23.76 -10.21 17.48
C LEU A 250 24.48 -10.96 16.36
N LEU A 251 24.61 -10.28 15.22
CA LEU A 251 25.48 -10.69 14.12
C LEU A 251 26.64 -9.70 14.02
N SER A 252 27.86 -10.19 14.02
CA SER A 252 29.05 -9.36 13.83
C SER A 252 30.02 -9.93 12.81
N ASN A 253 30.55 -9.07 11.93
CA ASN A 253 31.69 -9.38 11.09
C ASN A 253 32.81 -8.35 11.28
N GLY A 254 33.91 -8.77 11.90
CA GLY A 254 35.17 -8.01 11.95
C GLY A 254 36.26 -8.59 11.05
N GLY A 255 36.05 -9.79 10.49
CA GLY A 255 36.95 -10.46 9.54
C GLY A 255 36.54 -10.29 8.08
N LEU A 256 36.76 -11.33 7.26
CA LEU A 256 36.35 -11.39 5.85
C LEU A 256 35.21 -12.38 5.63
N LEU A 257 34.17 -11.94 4.92
CA LEU A 257 33.18 -12.80 4.26
C LEU A 257 33.32 -12.61 2.74
N GLN A 258 33.56 -13.67 1.97
CA GLN A 258 33.81 -13.59 0.54
C GLN A 258 32.93 -14.58 -0.26
N ALA A 259 32.20 -14.08 -1.26
CA ALA A 259 31.34 -14.86 -2.15
C ALA A 259 31.27 -14.25 -3.57
N ASP A 260 32.41 -14.08 -4.25
CA ASP A 260 32.47 -13.48 -5.59
C ASP A 260 31.63 -14.25 -6.61
N GLY A 261 30.83 -13.53 -7.42
CA GLY A 261 29.80 -14.08 -8.33
C GLY A 261 28.63 -14.75 -7.62
N GLY A 262 28.54 -14.60 -6.30
CA GLY A 262 27.58 -15.23 -5.40
C GLY A 262 26.93 -14.22 -4.45
N LYS A 263 26.54 -14.70 -3.26
CA LYS A 263 25.74 -13.93 -2.30
C LYS A 263 26.35 -13.95 -0.89
N VAL A 264 26.36 -12.80 -0.22
CA VAL A 264 26.51 -12.72 1.24
C VAL A 264 25.20 -12.25 1.85
N LEU A 265 24.72 -12.97 2.87
CA LEU A 265 23.51 -12.65 3.64
C LEU A 265 23.86 -12.58 5.13
N MET A 266 23.58 -11.44 5.76
CA MET A 266 23.62 -11.25 7.21
C MET A 266 22.23 -10.84 7.65
N THR A 267 21.48 -11.71 8.35
CA THR A 267 20.08 -11.43 8.67
C THR A 267 19.68 -11.75 10.11
N THR A 268 18.99 -10.80 10.73
CA THR A 268 18.22 -10.97 11.97
C THR A 268 16.72 -10.71 11.76
N GLN A 269 16.30 -10.57 10.49
CA GLN A 269 14.95 -10.18 10.12
C GLN A 269 13.95 -11.26 10.50
N VAL A 270 12.92 -10.88 11.26
CA VAL A 270 11.90 -11.76 11.84
C VAL A 270 10.50 -11.22 11.57
N ALA A 271 9.49 -12.07 11.60
CA ALA A 271 8.10 -11.62 11.67
C ALA A 271 7.70 -11.36 13.14
N GLY A 272 7.64 -10.09 13.58
CA GLY A 272 7.03 -9.69 14.85
C GLY A 272 7.87 -8.79 15.77
N ASN A 273 7.23 -8.33 16.85
CA ASN A 273 7.80 -7.35 17.78
C ASN A 273 8.83 -8.00 18.71
N LEU A 274 10.12 -7.83 18.41
CA LEU A 274 11.22 -8.21 19.30
C LEU A 274 11.94 -6.98 19.86
N LEU A 275 12.60 -7.16 21.01
CA LEU A 275 13.56 -6.20 21.54
C LEU A 275 14.85 -6.24 20.70
N ALA A 276 15.43 -5.06 20.45
CA ALA A 276 16.69 -4.75 19.78
C ALA A 276 17.46 -5.95 19.16
N ASN A 277 17.56 -5.96 17.83
CA ASN A 277 18.40 -6.88 17.06
C ASN A 277 19.50 -6.07 16.37
N ALA A 278 20.72 -6.61 16.26
CA ALA A 278 21.85 -5.88 15.69
C ALA A 278 22.60 -6.70 14.64
N VAL A 279 22.83 -6.08 13.48
CA VAL A 279 23.77 -6.55 12.45
C VAL A 279 24.91 -5.53 12.38
N ASN A 280 26.12 -5.95 12.71
CA ASN A 280 27.29 -5.06 12.79
C ASN A 280 28.40 -5.56 11.86
N ASN A 281 28.81 -4.72 10.92
CA ASN A 281 30.01 -4.96 10.11
C ASN A 281 31.09 -3.93 10.46
N THR A 282 32.30 -4.40 10.75
CA THR A 282 33.51 -3.55 10.84
C THR A 282 34.64 -4.07 9.96
N GLY A 283 34.51 -5.30 9.46
CA GLY A 283 35.47 -5.96 8.56
C GLY A 283 35.12 -5.78 7.08
N VAL A 284 35.46 -6.78 6.27
CA VAL A 284 35.23 -6.80 4.83
C VAL A 284 34.13 -7.81 4.49
N VAL A 285 33.15 -7.39 3.71
CA VAL A 285 32.18 -8.25 3.05
C VAL A 285 32.34 -8.08 1.55
N GLN A 286 32.67 -9.15 0.84
CA GLN A 286 33.02 -9.12 -0.57
C GLN A 286 32.14 -10.10 -1.36
N ALA A 287 31.48 -9.61 -2.40
CA ALA A 287 30.81 -10.39 -3.42
C ALA A 287 30.98 -9.65 -4.75
N GLN A 288 32.21 -9.60 -5.26
CA GLN A 288 32.51 -8.96 -6.55
C GLN A 288 31.80 -9.69 -7.68
N SER A 289 31.46 -8.98 -8.76
CA SER A 289 30.96 -9.64 -9.96
C SER A 289 32.03 -10.57 -10.54
N LEU A 290 31.64 -11.75 -11.03
CA LEU A 290 32.56 -12.73 -11.59
C LEU A 290 31.91 -13.48 -12.76
N ALA A 291 32.61 -13.57 -13.90
CA ALA A 291 32.17 -14.29 -15.11
C ALA A 291 30.73 -13.95 -15.56
N HIS A 292 30.37 -12.66 -15.56
CA HIS A 292 29.02 -12.13 -15.88
C HIS A 292 27.91 -12.46 -14.86
N ARG A 293 28.27 -12.99 -13.68
CA ARG A 293 27.35 -13.13 -12.54
C ARG A 293 27.59 -11.99 -11.57
N ASN A 294 26.56 -11.18 -11.36
CA ASN A 294 26.61 -10.08 -10.39
C ASN A 294 26.62 -10.65 -8.97
N GLY A 295 27.54 -10.19 -8.14
CA GLY A 295 27.52 -10.53 -6.72
C GLY A 295 26.52 -9.67 -5.94
N SER A 296 26.10 -10.15 -4.78
CA SER A 296 25.12 -9.45 -3.94
C SER A 296 25.40 -9.56 -2.45
N ILE A 297 25.20 -8.47 -1.72
CA ILE A 297 25.33 -8.37 -0.27
C ILE A 297 24.00 -7.90 0.33
N PHE A 298 23.49 -8.62 1.33
CA PHE A 298 22.26 -8.30 2.04
C PHE A 298 22.52 -8.24 3.55
N LEU A 299 22.32 -7.08 4.17
CA LEU A 299 22.38 -6.86 5.62
C LEU A 299 20.98 -6.47 6.10
N LEU A 300 20.30 -7.40 6.76
CA LEU A 300 18.87 -7.28 7.06
C LEU A 300 18.62 -7.37 8.57
N GLY A 301 18.04 -6.32 9.14
CA GLY A 301 17.52 -6.30 10.51
C GLY A 301 16.00 -6.29 10.55
N SER A 302 15.42 -6.46 11.74
CA SER A 302 13.98 -6.25 11.95
C SER A 302 13.58 -4.82 11.62
N THR A 303 12.44 -4.65 10.97
CA THR A 303 11.82 -3.37 10.59
C THR A 303 11.18 -2.63 11.76
N GLU A 304 10.91 -3.32 12.86
CA GLU A 304 10.18 -2.79 14.02
C GLU A 304 11.13 -2.21 15.07
N SER A 305 12.32 -2.81 15.26
CA SER A 305 13.27 -2.39 16.30
C SER A 305 14.75 -2.68 15.99
N GLY A 306 15.05 -3.30 14.84
CA GLY A 306 16.40 -3.72 14.47
C GLY A 306 17.32 -2.57 14.10
N THR A 307 18.62 -2.75 14.32
CA THR A 307 19.67 -1.82 13.88
C THR A 307 20.67 -2.55 13.00
N VAL A 308 20.97 -1.99 11.82
CA VAL A 308 22.10 -2.38 10.99
C VAL A 308 23.17 -1.29 11.11
N THR A 309 24.37 -1.65 11.56
CA THR A 309 25.54 -0.77 11.53
C THR A 309 26.57 -1.32 10.55
N VAL A 310 27.00 -0.47 9.62
CA VAL A 310 28.01 -0.78 8.62
C VAL A 310 29.17 0.17 8.84
N GLY A 311 30.33 -0.38 9.16
CA GLY A 311 31.63 0.23 8.94
C GLY A 311 32.48 -0.70 8.08
N GLY A 312 33.77 -0.41 7.94
CA GLY A 312 34.66 -1.22 7.10
C GLY A 312 34.25 -1.19 5.63
N THR A 313 34.37 -2.32 4.92
CA THR A 313 34.14 -2.36 3.46
C THR A 313 33.04 -3.34 3.06
N LEU A 314 32.11 -2.90 2.21
CA LEU A 314 31.22 -3.76 1.43
C LEU A 314 31.62 -3.64 -0.05
N ASP A 315 32.08 -4.73 -0.67
CA ASP A 315 32.60 -4.72 -2.04
C ASP A 315 31.80 -5.66 -2.95
N VAL A 316 31.03 -5.07 -3.85
CA VAL A 316 30.34 -5.75 -4.95
C VAL A 316 30.83 -5.23 -6.30
N SER A 317 32.06 -4.73 -6.38
CA SER A 317 32.58 -4.12 -7.61
C SER A 317 32.66 -5.12 -8.77
N GLY A 318 32.52 -4.59 -9.99
CA GLY A 318 32.74 -5.33 -11.23
C GLY A 318 34.15 -5.10 -11.76
N GLY A 319 34.80 -6.17 -12.23
CA GLY A 319 36.08 -6.11 -12.94
C GLY A 319 35.91 -5.79 -14.44
N PRO A 320 36.94 -6.08 -15.26
CA PRO A 320 36.91 -5.86 -16.71
C PRO A 320 35.66 -6.41 -17.39
N GLY A 321 34.95 -5.52 -18.10
CA GLY A 321 33.74 -5.86 -18.85
C GLY A 321 32.51 -6.21 -18.00
N GLN A 322 32.53 -5.97 -16.68
CA GLN A 322 31.44 -6.31 -15.78
C GLN A 322 30.85 -5.07 -15.10
N ALA A 323 29.55 -5.11 -14.84
CA ALA A 323 28.90 -4.12 -14.01
C ALA A 323 29.13 -4.41 -12.52
N GLY A 324 28.96 -3.38 -11.69
CA GLY A 324 28.87 -3.55 -10.25
C GLY A 324 27.65 -4.39 -9.84
N GLY A 325 27.78 -5.08 -8.72
CA GLY A 325 26.74 -5.89 -8.10
C GLY A 325 25.78 -5.07 -7.23
N ARG A 326 25.18 -5.74 -6.25
CA ARG A 326 24.08 -5.17 -5.44
C ARG A 326 24.37 -5.21 -3.94
N VAL A 327 24.12 -4.10 -3.25
CA VAL A 327 24.08 -4.01 -1.77
C VAL A 327 22.68 -3.61 -1.33
N VAL A 328 22.15 -4.31 -0.31
CA VAL A 328 20.92 -3.92 0.40
C VAL A 328 21.19 -3.95 1.90
N ALA A 329 20.98 -2.82 2.57
CA ALA A 329 21.08 -2.68 4.02
C ALA A 329 19.77 -2.09 4.57
N THR A 330 18.94 -2.90 5.24
CA THR A 330 17.63 -2.47 5.75
C THR A 330 17.39 -2.97 7.18
N ALA A 331 16.75 -2.15 8.00
CA ALA A 331 16.29 -2.41 9.36
C ALA A 331 15.47 -1.21 9.85
N HIS A 332 14.91 -1.23 11.05
CA HIS A 332 14.29 -0.03 11.65
C HIS A 332 15.28 1.16 11.69
N HIS A 333 16.55 0.93 12.03
CA HIS A 333 17.63 1.91 11.94
C HIS A 333 18.80 1.39 11.12
N VAL A 334 19.35 2.21 10.22
CA VAL A 334 20.56 1.87 9.46
C VAL A 334 21.62 2.96 9.61
N GLY A 335 22.81 2.62 10.09
CA GLY A 335 23.93 3.54 10.23
C GLY A 335 25.16 3.12 9.45
N LEU A 336 25.72 4.02 8.66
CA LEU A 336 27.00 3.90 7.99
C LEU A 336 28.04 4.74 8.77
N PHE A 337 29.02 4.09 9.38
CA PHE A 337 30.06 4.71 10.21
C PHE A 337 31.44 4.33 9.65
N ASN A 338 32.10 5.27 8.97
CA ASN A 338 33.32 5.01 8.20
C ASN A 338 33.15 3.80 7.25
N ALA A 339 32.01 3.74 6.58
CA ALA A 339 31.67 2.66 5.66
C ALA A 339 32.21 2.97 4.26
N GLN A 340 32.82 1.96 3.62
CA GLN A 340 33.30 2.03 2.24
C GLN A 340 32.50 1.03 1.40
N ILE A 341 31.49 1.51 0.69
CA ILE A 341 30.65 0.68 -0.17
C ILE A 341 31.13 0.83 -1.62
N GLN A 342 31.69 -0.24 -2.17
CA GLN A 342 32.25 -0.30 -3.52
C GLN A 342 31.32 -1.11 -4.42
N ALA A 343 30.59 -0.44 -5.29
CA ALA A 343 29.68 -1.02 -6.27
C ALA A 343 29.97 -0.54 -7.70
N SER A 344 31.15 0.02 -7.95
CA SER A 344 31.57 0.46 -9.29
C SER A 344 31.97 -0.72 -10.19
N GLY A 345 31.73 -0.62 -11.50
CA GLY A 345 32.07 -1.64 -12.49
C GLY A 345 32.59 -1.04 -13.80
N ASP A 346 33.27 -1.82 -14.64
CA ASP A 346 33.80 -1.34 -15.93
C ASP A 346 32.70 -1.21 -16.99
N ALA A 347 31.67 -2.07 -16.96
CA ALA A 347 30.55 -2.09 -17.90
C ALA A 347 29.28 -1.38 -17.40
N GLY A 348 29.33 -0.78 -16.19
CA GLY A 348 28.18 -0.15 -15.54
C GLY A 348 28.34 -0.07 -14.02
N GLY A 349 27.71 0.93 -13.41
CA GLY A 349 27.62 1.03 -11.95
C GLY A 349 26.63 0.03 -11.35
N GLY A 350 26.86 -0.37 -10.10
CA GLY A 350 25.99 -1.27 -9.35
C GLY A 350 24.83 -0.57 -8.64
N MET A 351 24.17 -1.30 -7.75
CA MET A 351 23.02 -0.79 -6.98
C MET A 351 23.28 -0.87 -5.48
N VAL A 352 23.04 0.23 -4.77
CA VAL A 352 23.18 0.34 -3.31
C VAL A 352 21.90 0.90 -2.73
N LEU A 353 21.20 0.10 -1.92
CA LEU A 353 19.97 0.48 -1.23
C LEU A 353 20.19 0.47 0.28
N VAL A 354 20.04 1.62 0.93
CA VAL A 354 20.24 1.81 2.37
C VAL A 354 18.96 2.38 2.97
N GLY A 355 18.33 1.59 3.85
CA GLY A 355 17.09 1.92 4.54
C GLY A 355 15.81 1.77 3.70
N GLY A 356 15.86 1.87 2.38
CA GLY A 356 14.72 1.68 1.50
C GLY A 356 15.10 1.62 0.03
N ASP A 357 14.11 1.46 -0.84
CA ASP A 357 14.26 1.63 -2.29
C ASP A 357 13.79 3.03 -2.71
N TYR A 358 13.89 3.31 -4.01
CA TYR A 358 13.59 4.61 -4.60
C TYR A 358 12.21 5.13 -4.19
N GLN A 359 12.20 6.31 -3.56
CA GLN A 359 11.01 6.98 -3.02
C GLN A 359 10.14 6.11 -2.09
N GLY A 360 10.67 5.02 -1.53
CA GLY A 360 9.90 4.08 -0.70
C GLY A 360 8.73 3.40 -1.41
N GLN A 361 8.73 3.35 -2.75
CA GLN A 361 7.58 2.84 -3.51
C GLN A 361 7.59 1.32 -3.69
N ASN A 362 8.69 0.66 -3.37
CA ASN A 362 8.83 -0.79 -3.53
C ASN A 362 8.51 -1.52 -2.21
N PRO A 363 7.30 -2.06 -2.04
CA PRO A 363 6.91 -2.72 -0.79
C PRO A 363 7.70 -4.00 -0.49
N ALA A 364 8.48 -4.53 -1.45
CA ALA A 364 9.33 -5.69 -1.25
C ALA A 364 10.66 -5.35 -0.55
N VAL A 365 11.05 -4.07 -0.49
CA VAL A 365 12.25 -3.62 0.23
C VAL A 365 11.79 -3.00 1.55
N PRO A 366 12.18 -3.58 2.70
CA PRO A 366 11.77 -3.05 4.00
C PRO A 366 12.28 -1.63 4.24
N HIS A 367 11.44 -0.80 4.86
CA HIS A 367 11.70 0.61 5.13
C HIS A 367 12.34 0.82 6.51
N ALA A 368 13.33 1.71 6.58
CA ALA A 368 13.90 2.19 7.82
C ALA A 368 13.11 3.37 8.37
N ALA A 369 12.96 3.44 9.69
CA ALA A 369 12.50 4.64 10.35
C ALA A 369 13.57 5.75 10.32
N ALA A 370 14.85 5.39 10.39
CA ALA A 370 15.94 6.36 10.24
C ALA A 370 17.21 5.78 9.59
N VAL A 371 17.84 6.60 8.75
CA VAL A 371 19.15 6.34 8.13
C VAL A 371 20.15 7.41 8.56
N TYR A 372 21.36 6.97 8.91
CA TYR A 372 22.51 7.84 9.14
C TYR A 372 23.72 7.40 8.32
N MET A 373 24.44 8.34 7.72
CA MET A 373 25.74 8.13 7.10
C MET A 373 26.73 9.19 7.60
N SER A 374 27.86 8.76 8.13
CA SER A 374 28.92 9.64 8.67
C SER A 374 29.74 10.31 7.58
N ALA A 375 30.40 11.43 7.92
CA ALA A 375 31.17 12.24 6.98
C ALA A 375 32.41 11.54 6.36
N ASP A 376 32.89 10.48 7.00
CA ASP A 376 34.00 9.63 6.56
C ASP A 376 33.53 8.37 5.78
N SER A 377 32.22 8.20 5.59
CA SER A 377 31.68 7.13 4.75
C SER A 377 31.67 7.52 3.26
N ALA A 378 31.82 6.53 2.39
CA ALA A 378 31.75 6.70 0.94
C ALA A 378 31.00 5.54 0.25
N ILE A 379 30.22 5.89 -0.78
CA ILE A 379 29.51 4.93 -1.64
C ILE A 379 29.85 5.24 -3.09
N HIS A 380 30.40 4.27 -3.81
CA HIS A 380 30.74 4.40 -5.23
C HIS A 380 30.00 3.37 -6.06
N ALA A 381 29.24 3.83 -7.04
CA ALA A 381 28.54 3.01 -8.03
C ALA A 381 28.82 3.56 -9.43
N ASP A 382 30.08 3.86 -9.72
CA ASP A 382 30.50 4.43 -11.01
C ASP A 382 30.60 3.34 -12.09
N ALA A 383 30.30 3.71 -13.33
CA ALA A 383 30.84 3.02 -14.50
C ALA A 383 32.24 3.56 -14.81
N ARG A 384 33.25 2.69 -14.87
CA ARG A 384 34.65 3.11 -15.07
C ARG A 384 35.04 3.26 -16.53
N VAL A 385 34.54 2.38 -17.41
CA VAL A 385 34.94 2.35 -18.83
C VAL A 385 33.79 2.70 -19.74
N GLN A 386 32.78 1.82 -19.83
CA GLN A 386 31.62 1.98 -20.70
C GLN A 386 30.37 1.60 -19.91
N GLY A 387 29.27 2.34 -20.05
CA GLY A 387 28.00 2.03 -19.40
C GLY A 387 27.55 3.13 -18.45
N ASP A 388 26.32 2.98 -17.98
CA ASP A 388 25.68 3.98 -17.15
C ASP A 388 26.16 3.89 -15.70
N GLY A 389 26.21 5.03 -15.02
CA GLY A 389 26.38 5.10 -13.57
C GLY A 389 25.25 4.37 -12.85
N GLY A 390 25.55 3.90 -11.64
CA GLY A 390 24.67 3.04 -10.86
C GLY A 390 23.53 3.78 -10.15
N LYS A 391 22.88 3.05 -9.25
CA LYS A 391 21.79 3.57 -8.41
C LYS A 391 22.18 3.52 -6.94
N ILE A 392 22.13 4.66 -6.26
CA ILE A 392 22.39 4.78 -4.81
C ILE A 392 21.16 5.40 -4.16
N VAL A 393 20.59 4.73 -3.16
CA VAL A 393 19.43 5.22 -2.40
C VAL A 393 19.75 5.17 -0.91
N LEU A 394 19.60 6.32 -0.24
CA LEU A 394 19.54 6.43 1.22
C LEU A 394 18.17 6.98 1.59
N TRP A 395 17.31 6.13 2.16
CA TRP A 395 15.90 6.46 2.33
C TRP A 395 15.34 5.95 3.67
N ALA A 396 14.48 6.74 4.30
CA ALA A 396 13.77 6.37 5.52
C ALA A 396 12.38 7.01 5.61
N ASP A 397 11.41 6.32 6.23
CA ASP A 397 10.08 6.87 6.52
C ASP A 397 10.17 8.12 7.42
N GLY A 398 11.07 8.11 8.40
CA GLY A 398 11.20 9.16 9.40
C GLY A 398 12.28 10.19 9.04
N SER A 399 13.56 9.83 9.17
CA SER A 399 14.64 10.78 8.93
C SER A 399 15.88 10.17 8.28
N THR A 400 16.41 10.87 7.27
CA THR A 400 17.68 10.54 6.62
C THR A 400 18.70 11.64 6.89
N ARG A 401 19.84 11.24 7.46
CA ARG A 401 21.01 12.10 7.67
C ARG A 401 22.18 11.53 6.88
N ALA A 402 22.54 12.17 5.79
CA ALA A 402 23.62 11.70 4.92
C ALA A 402 24.76 12.70 4.87
N HIS A 403 25.95 12.24 5.26
CA HIS A 403 27.20 12.98 5.17
C HIS A 403 28.22 12.13 4.40
N GLY A 404 29.31 12.73 3.90
CA GLY A 404 30.38 12.00 3.24
C GLY A 404 30.29 12.08 1.71
N GLN A 405 30.53 10.98 1.01
CA GLN A 405 30.66 10.98 -0.45
C GLN A 405 29.80 9.91 -1.12
N VAL A 406 29.10 10.29 -2.19
CA VAL A 406 28.32 9.37 -3.02
C VAL A 406 28.57 9.66 -4.50
N SER A 407 28.94 8.64 -5.27
CA SER A 407 29.20 8.79 -6.71
C SER A 407 28.56 7.71 -7.56
N ALA A 408 27.96 8.12 -8.68
CA ALA A 408 27.37 7.25 -9.69
C ALA A 408 27.68 7.81 -11.09
N ARG A 409 28.95 7.91 -11.44
CA ARG A 409 29.42 8.49 -12.71
C ARG A 409 29.19 7.55 -13.89
N GLY A 410 28.93 8.11 -15.07
CA GLY A 410 28.90 7.38 -16.33
C GLY A 410 30.31 7.06 -16.84
N GLY A 411 30.44 6.03 -17.66
CA GLY A 411 31.73 5.55 -18.18
C GLY A 411 32.50 6.57 -19.02
N GLU A 412 33.83 6.56 -18.92
CA GLU A 412 34.70 7.49 -19.67
C GLU A 412 34.57 7.34 -21.20
N GLN A 413 34.28 6.14 -21.68
CA GLN A 413 34.14 5.82 -23.10
C GLN A 413 32.70 6.01 -23.62
N GLY A 414 31.71 6.05 -22.73
CA GLY A 414 30.29 6.21 -23.05
C GLY A 414 29.38 5.75 -21.90
N GLY A 415 28.14 6.25 -21.88
CA GLY A 415 27.13 5.98 -20.85
C GLY A 415 26.72 7.24 -20.08
N ASN A 416 25.53 7.21 -19.50
CA ASN A 416 24.93 8.30 -18.73
C ASN A 416 25.36 8.23 -17.26
N GLY A 417 25.23 9.33 -16.54
CA GLY A 417 25.36 9.36 -15.09
C GLY A 417 24.18 8.66 -14.43
N GLY A 418 24.42 8.14 -13.25
CA GLY A 418 23.47 7.36 -12.48
C GLY A 418 22.48 8.19 -11.67
N LEU A 419 21.77 7.49 -10.79
CA LEU A 419 20.75 8.04 -9.91
C LEU A 419 21.21 7.95 -8.46
N ILE A 420 21.16 9.09 -7.76
CA ILE A 420 21.42 9.17 -6.33
C ILE A 420 20.16 9.74 -5.66
N GLU A 421 19.69 9.12 -4.57
CA GLU A 421 18.59 9.62 -3.76
C GLU A 421 18.99 9.70 -2.29
N THR A 422 18.65 10.82 -1.66
CA THR A 422 18.70 10.98 -0.20
C THR A 422 17.39 11.62 0.27
N SER A 423 16.49 10.81 0.84
CA SER A 423 15.11 11.22 1.10
C SER A 423 14.57 10.71 2.42
N GLY A 424 13.49 11.31 2.89
CA GLY A 424 12.79 11.00 4.13
C GLY A 424 12.14 12.25 4.72
N ASN A 425 11.14 12.08 5.58
CA ASN A 425 10.34 13.20 6.10
C ASN A 425 11.20 14.31 6.72
N GLY A 426 12.20 13.94 7.52
CA GLY A 426 13.26 14.83 8.00
C GLY A 426 14.59 14.57 7.27
N LEU A 427 15.12 15.57 6.58
CA LEU A 427 16.34 15.43 5.77
C LEU A 427 17.47 16.33 6.28
N ASN A 428 18.68 15.77 6.39
CA ASN A 428 19.92 16.51 6.61
C ASN A 428 21.03 15.96 5.71
N VAL A 429 21.51 16.80 4.80
CA VAL A 429 22.56 16.45 3.82
C VAL A 429 23.81 17.34 3.94
N ALA A 430 24.08 17.87 5.14
CA ALA A 430 25.20 18.80 5.36
C ALA A 430 26.53 18.20 4.89
N GLY A 431 27.21 18.91 3.99
CA GLY A 431 28.53 18.52 3.50
C GLY A 431 28.56 17.20 2.72
N LEU A 432 27.42 16.69 2.26
CA LEU A 432 27.37 15.52 1.38
C LEU A 432 27.91 15.90 -0.01
N ALA A 433 28.97 15.23 -0.45
CA ALA A 433 29.52 15.38 -1.79
C ALA A 433 28.86 14.37 -2.75
N VAL A 434 28.28 14.87 -3.83
CA VAL A 434 27.54 14.09 -4.81
C VAL A 434 28.14 14.27 -6.19
N ASP A 435 28.39 13.17 -6.92
CA ASP A 435 28.93 13.21 -8.28
C ASP A 435 28.26 12.18 -9.20
N THR A 436 27.60 12.67 -10.24
CA THR A 436 26.92 11.85 -11.26
C THR A 436 27.34 12.25 -12.67
N ARG A 437 28.54 12.83 -12.83
CA ARG A 437 29.03 13.29 -14.14
C ARG A 437 29.12 12.13 -15.14
N ALA A 438 28.90 12.46 -16.41
CA ALA A 438 29.15 11.56 -17.54
C ALA A 438 29.92 12.30 -18.62
N ALA A 439 31.09 11.78 -19.01
CA ALA A 439 31.97 12.48 -19.94
C ALA A 439 31.40 12.56 -21.38
N LYS A 440 30.62 11.57 -21.78
CA LYS A 440 30.03 11.45 -23.13
C LYS A 440 28.52 11.18 -23.14
N GLY A 441 27.88 11.14 -21.98
CA GLY A 441 26.45 10.90 -21.82
C GLY A 441 25.77 12.05 -21.10
N GLN A 442 24.51 11.84 -20.73
CA GLN A 442 23.78 12.79 -19.91
C GLN A 442 24.27 12.69 -18.46
N THR A 443 24.48 13.84 -17.81
CA THR A 443 24.74 13.89 -16.37
C THR A 443 23.58 13.28 -15.60
N GLY A 444 23.88 12.48 -14.56
CA GLY A 444 22.88 11.85 -13.71
C GLY A 444 22.17 12.82 -12.76
N THR A 445 21.34 12.28 -11.86
CA THR A 445 20.48 13.09 -10.99
C THR A 445 20.67 12.74 -9.51
N TRP A 446 20.61 13.76 -8.66
CA TRP A 446 20.43 13.66 -7.21
C TRP A 446 19.01 14.08 -6.82
N LEU A 447 18.24 13.17 -6.22
CA LEU A 447 16.90 13.42 -5.72
C LEU A 447 16.91 13.70 -4.20
N LEU A 448 16.21 14.76 -3.81
CA LEU A 448 15.90 15.16 -2.44
C LEU A 448 14.38 15.22 -2.28
N ASP A 449 13.80 14.40 -1.40
CA ASP A 449 12.34 14.33 -1.20
C ASP A 449 11.95 14.37 0.30
N PRO A 450 11.98 15.55 0.96
CA PRO A 450 11.42 15.75 2.29
C PRO A 450 10.00 16.37 2.24
N ALA A 451 9.37 16.58 3.40
CA ALA A 451 7.99 17.09 3.47
C ALA A 451 7.82 18.57 3.02
N ASP A 452 8.70 19.46 3.47
CA ASP A 452 8.86 20.87 3.02
C ASP A 452 10.36 21.14 2.84
N VAL A 453 10.73 22.10 1.99
CA VAL A 453 12.13 22.50 1.80
C VAL A 453 12.35 24.00 1.86
N SER A 454 13.34 24.42 2.63
CA SER A 454 13.97 25.74 2.53
C SER A 454 15.40 25.58 2.02
N ILE A 455 15.77 26.28 0.94
CA ILE A 455 17.15 26.39 0.46
C ILE A 455 17.72 27.70 0.99
N SER A 456 18.64 27.64 1.94
CA SER A 456 19.16 28.84 2.61
C SER A 456 20.66 28.74 2.92
N SER A 457 21.24 29.82 3.46
CA SER A 457 22.60 29.83 3.99
C SER A 457 22.71 29.29 5.42
N ALA A 458 21.59 29.00 6.08
CA ALA A 458 21.59 28.37 7.39
C ALA A 458 22.18 26.95 7.30
N ALA A 459 22.70 26.44 8.41
CA ALA A 459 23.08 25.04 8.49
C ALA A 459 21.86 24.16 8.13
N THR A 460 22.08 23.02 7.47
CA THR A 460 21.03 22.10 7.00
C THR A 460 20.08 21.58 8.08
N SER A 461 20.35 21.85 9.37
CA SER A 461 19.44 21.58 10.47
C SER A 461 19.18 22.84 11.33
N ASN A 462 17.98 23.39 11.23
CA ASN A 462 17.39 24.16 12.35
C ASN A 462 16.91 23.23 13.48
N ALA A 463 16.97 21.91 13.26
CA ALA A 463 16.67 20.90 14.25
C ALA A 463 17.80 20.79 15.27
N VAL A 464 17.44 20.83 16.56
CA VAL A 464 18.31 20.34 17.63
C VAL A 464 18.22 18.82 17.60
N PRO A 465 19.32 18.07 17.45
CA PRO A 465 19.28 16.62 17.64
C PRO A 465 18.82 16.31 19.06
N THR A 466 17.55 15.96 19.23
CA THR A 466 17.02 15.47 20.49
C THR A 466 17.26 13.97 20.57
N GLY A 467 18.40 13.57 21.14
CA GLY A 467 18.74 12.15 21.35
C GLY A 467 19.93 11.66 20.53
N GLY A 468 19.95 10.36 20.23
CA GLY A 468 21.03 9.69 19.50
C GLY A 468 21.03 9.95 17.99
N VAL A 469 21.98 9.32 17.29
CA VAL A 469 22.24 9.51 15.86
C VAL A 469 21.03 9.17 14.95
N TYR A 470 20.15 8.27 15.41
CA TYR A 470 18.91 7.86 14.73
C TYR A 470 17.64 8.59 15.21
N ALA A 471 17.76 9.47 16.20
CA ALA A 471 16.59 10.18 16.68
C ALA A 471 16.12 11.15 15.58
N PRO A 472 14.82 11.15 15.22
CA PRO A 472 14.30 12.10 14.26
C PRO A 472 14.55 13.52 14.76
N ASN A 473 14.78 14.43 13.81
CA ASN A 473 14.84 15.85 14.09
C ASN A 473 13.47 16.31 14.64
N SER A 474 13.32 16.49 15.95
CA SER A 474 12.07 17.00 16.52
C SER A 474 11.95 18.50 16.27
N GLY A 475 10.73 18.97 15.95
CA GLY A 475 10.41 20.39 15.85
C GLY A 475 10.74 21.10 14.53
N VAL A 476 11.10 20.37 13.47
CA VAL A 476 11.24 20.96 12.11
C VAL A 476 10.11 20.49 11.21
N ASN A 477 9.29 21.44 10.75
CA ASN A 477 8.24 21.19 9.77
C ASN A 477 8.80 21.19 8.33
N SER A 478 10.05 21.64 8.14
CA SER A 478 10.73 21.79 6.85
C SER A 478 12.22 21.43 6.94
N ALA A 479 12.72 20.70 5.95
CA ALA A 479 14.15 20.44 5.78
C ALA A 479 14.85 21.70 5.28
N ASN A 480 16.02 22.01 5.84
CA ASN A 480 16.87 23.08 5.29
C ASN A 480 17.99 22.45 4.45
N VAL A 481 18.07 22.81 3.17
CA VAL A 481 19.19 22.44 2.29
C VAL A 481 20.14 23.63 2.23
N ASN A 482 21.40 23.43 2.60
CA ASN A 482 22.37 24.51 2.57
C ASN A 482 22.75 24.81 1.12
N VAL A 483 22.71 26.09 0.76
CA VAL A 483 22.96 26.53 -0.61
C VAL A 483 24.37 26.20 -1.10
N ALA A 484 25.38 26.16 -0.22
CA ALA A 484 26.75 25.82 -0.61
C ALA A 484 26.90 24.35 -1.03
N ASP A 485 26.22 23.44 -0.31
CA ASP A 485 26.18 22.02 -0.66
C ASP A 485 25.44 21.81 -1.99
N LEU A 486 24.28 22.48 -2.16
CA LEU A 486 23.51 22.44 -3.40
C LEU A 486 24.30 22.95 -4.61
N VAL A 487 24.97 24.09 -4.48
CA VAL A 487 25.81 24.67 -5.54
C VAL A 487 27.00 23.76 -5.87
N THR A 488 27.59 23.12 -4.87
CA THR A 488 28.69 22.16 -5.08
C THR A 488 28.20 20.96 -5.89
N ALA A 489 27.04 20.38 -5.55
CA ALA A 489 26.45 19.28 -6.32
C ALA A 489 26.08 19.70 -7.75
N LEU A 490 25.48 20.89 -7.94
CA LEU A 490 25.18 21.43 -9.26
C LEU A 490 26.43 21.60 -10.15
N GLY A 491 27.64 21.61 -9.60
CA GLY A 491 28.89 21.59 -10.36
C GLY A 491 29.09 20.34 -11.22
N GLY A 492 28.39 19.23 -10.94
CA GLY A 492 28.54 17.96 -11.66
C GLY A 492 27.30 17.07 -11.72
N THR A 493 26.18 17.48 -11.13
CA THR A 493 24.98 16.66 -10.98
C THR A 493 23.72 17.49 -11.23
N ASN A 494 22.73 16.91 -11.91
CA ASN A 494 21.39 17.51 -11.94
C ASN A 494 20.75 17.30 -10.56
N VAL A 495 20.15 18.34 -9.98
CA VAL A 495 19.53 18.22 -8.66
C VAL A 495 18.03 18.37 -8.78
N THR A 496 17.28 17.40 -8.25
CA THR A 496 15.84 17.47 -8.13
C THR A 496 15.47 17.57 -6.65
N VAL A 497 14.81 18.66 -6.29
CA VAL A 497 14.20 18.87 -4.98
C VAL A 497 12.70 18.70 -5.15
N THR A 498 12.10 17.71 -4.48
CA THR A 498 10.67 17.45 -4.52
C THR A 498 10.09 17.46 -3.11
N THR A 499 8.78 17.66 -3.00
CA THR A 499 8.04 17.49 -1.74
C THR A 499 6.84 16.58 -1.98
N THR A 500 6.57 15.66 -1.06
CA THR A 500 5.53 14.62 -1.21
C THR A 500 4.41 14.67 -0.18
N ASN A 501 4.35 15.70 0.67
CA ASN A 501 3.35 15.75 1.74
C ASN A 501 1.98 16.28 1.25
N THR A 502 0.94 15.47 1.42
CA THR A 502 -0.47 15.80 1.11
C THR A 502 -1.28 16.14 2.37
N GLY A 503 -0.63 16.44 3.50
CA GLY A 503 -1.30 16.99 4.68
C GLY A 503 -1.46 16.04 5.88
N VAL A 504 -0.50 15.14 6.13
CA VAL A 504 -0.44 14.48 7.45
C VAL A 504 -0.17 15.54 8.54
N SER A 505 -0.94 15.49 9.62
CA SER A 505 -0.83 16.46 10.72
C SER A 505 0.58 16.46 11.33
N GLY A 506 1.28 17.58 11.25
CA GLY A 506 2.66 17.76 11.73
C GLY A 506 3.74 17.71 10.64
N GLY A 507 3.39 17.38 9.40
CA GLY A 507 4.25 17.57 8.23
C GLY A 507 3.91 18.89 7.53
N GLY A 508 4.90 19.46 6.85
CA GLY A 508 4.81 20.69 6.07
C GLY A 508 3.68 20.81 5.03
N LEU A 509 3.54 21.97 4.41
CA LEU A 509 2.49 22.28 3.43
C LEU A 509 2.75 21.74 2.00
N GLY A 510 3.93 21.17 1.76
CA GLY A 510 4.41 20.75 0.44
C GLY A 510 5.06 21.90 -0.34
N ASP A 511 5.68 22.86 0.35
CA ASP A 511 6.22 24.09 -0.24
C ASP A 511 7.76 24.03 -0.37
N ILE A 512 8.29 24.72 -1.38
CA ILE A 512 9.73 24.95 -1.57
C ILE A 512 10.03 26.46 -1.51
N HIS A 513 10.97 26.87 -0.66
CA HIS A 513 11.46 28.24 -0.55
C HIS A 513 12.94 28.34 -0.95
N VAL A 514 13.29 29.30 -1.80
CA VAL A 514 14.68 29.66 -2.14
C VAL A 514 15.02 30.98 -1.44
N ASP A 515 15.66 30.88 -0.28
CA ASP A 515 15.96 31.98 0.64
C ASP A 515 17.46 32.36 0.68
N ALA A 516 18.28 31.75 -0.19
CA ALA A 516 19.65 32.16 -0.45
C ALA A 516 19.96 32.14 -1.95
N ALA A 517 20.89 32.99 -2.39
CA ALA A 517 21.25 33.08 -3.79
C ALA A 517 21.96 31.80 -4.26
N ILE A 518 21.48 31.22 -5.37
CA ILE A 518 22.04 30.00 -5.97
C ILE A 518 22.80 30.41 -7.23
N THR A 519 24.07 30.01 -7.37
CA THR A 519 24.86 30.33 -8.58
C THR A 519 25.73 29.16 -8.98
N TRP A 520 25.60 28.67 -10.22
CA TRP A 520 26.43 27.60 -10.77
C TRP A 520 26.72 27.81 -12.25
N THR A 521 27.80 27.21 -12.74
CA THR A 521 28.28 27.40 -14.13
C THR A 521 28.16 26.17 -15.01
N ALA A 522 28.07 24.98 -14.42
CA ALA A 522 27.98 23.72 -15.14
C ALA A 522 26.64 23.60 -15.90
N PRO A 523 26.59 22.83 -17.01
CA PRO A 523 25.37 22.57 -17.76
C PRO A 523 24.49 21.51 -17.12
N THR A 524 24.11 21.77 -15.88
CA THR A 524 23.23 20.95 -15.04
C THR A 524 21.94 21.71 -14.76
N THR A 525 20.89 20.94 -14.46
CA THR A 525 19.56 21.48 -14.18
C THR A 525 19.25 21.38 -12.69
N LEU A 526 18.73 22.47 -12.13
CA LEU A 526 18.03 22.46 -10.85
C LEU A 526 16.53 22.31 -11.13
N ASN A 527 15.95 21.18 -10.71
CA ASN A 527 14.52 20.92 -10.74
C ASN A 527 13.94 21.16 -9.34
N LEU A 528 12.92 22.01 -9.24
CA LEU A 528 12.14 22.23 -8.02
C LEU A 528 10.71 21.76 -8.28
N THR A 529 10.22 20.75 -7.55
CA THR A 529 8.88 20.18 -7.72
C THR A 529 8.13 20.21 -6.39
N ALA A 530 7.25 21.18 -6.21
CA ALA A 530 6.44 21.32 -5.00
C ALA A 530 5.07 20.68 -5.16
N ALA A 531 4.59 19.98 -4.12
CA ALA A 531 3.20 19.52 -4.05
C ALA A 531 2.23 20.70 -4.03
N ARG A 532 2.65 21.85 -3.48
CA ARG A 532 1.86 23.08 -3.41
C ARG A 532 2.58 24.25 -4.07
N ASP A 533 3.40 25.03 -3.36
CA ASP A 533 3.97 26.28 -3.89
C ASP A 533 5.51 26.24 -4.01
N VAL A 534 6.05 26.98 -5.00
CA VAL A 534 7.49 27.31 -5.06
C VAL A 534 7.69 28.82 -4.97
N ASN A 535 8.47 29.26 -3.98
CA ASN A 535 8.77 30.67 -3.73
C ASN A 535 10.27 30.95 -3.92
N ILE A 536 10.62 31.72 -4.95
CA ILE A 536 12.01 32.13 -5.23
C ILE A 536 12.24 33.54 -4.66
N ASN A 537 12.74 33.60 -3.44
CA ASN A 537 12.95 34.86 -2.69
C ASN A 537 14.36 35.44 -2.87
N GLN A 538 15.29 34.66 -3.41
CA GLN A 538 16.68 35.06 -3.70
C GLN A 538 17.10 34.68 -5.11
N ALA A 539 18.14 35.35 -5.60
CA ALA A 539 18.55 35.22 -7.00
C ALA A 539 19.02 33.80 -7.36
N VAL A 540 18.63 33.31 -8.54
CA VAL A 540 19.06 32.00 -9.07
C VAL A 540 19.77 32.23 -10.41
N THR A 541 21.05 31.87 -10.50
CA THR A 541 21.89 32.09 -11.69
C THR A 541 22.58 30.81 -12.14
N GLY A 542 22.11 30.19 -13.22
CA GLY A 542 22.75 29.05 -13.86
C GLY A 542 23.43 29.47 -15.16
N THR A 543 24.71 29.83 -15.15
CA THR A 543 25.39 30.37 -16.35
C THR A 543 25.32 29.39 -17.53
N GLY A 544 25.68 28.12 -17.34
CA GLY A 544 25.54 27.08 -18.36
C GLY A 544 24.33 26.15 -18.14
N GLY A 545 23.58 26.36 -17.05
CA GLY A 545 22.58 25.44 -16.54
C GLY A 545 21.14 25.94 -16.72
N SER A 546 20.19 25.07 -16.37
CA SER A 546 18.75 25.35 -16.47
C SER A 546 18.07 25.33 -15.10
N LEU A 547 16.99 26.08 -14.95
CA LEU A 547 16.09 26.03 -13.81
C LEU A 547 14.72 25.56 -14.30
N ALA A 548 14.23 24.45 -13.77
CA ALA A 548 12.87 23.99 -14.01
C ALA A 548 12.10 23.94 -12.69
N VAL A 549 10.90 24.51 -12.69
CA VAL A 549 10.07 24.65 -11.50
C VAL A 549 8.68 24.15 -11.82
N ASN A 550 8.18 23.22 -11.01
CA ASN A 550 6.84 22.67 -11.09
C ASN A 550 6.16 22.83 -9.73
N ALA A 551 4.95 23.36 -9.70
CA ALA A 551 4.19 23.52 -8.46
C ALA A 551 2.76 23.01 -8.67
N GLY A 552 2.24 22.25 -7.70
CA GLY A 552 0.84 21.82 -7.73
C GLY A 552 -0.15 22.98 -7.63
N ARG A 553 0.30 24.14 -7.12
CA ARG A 553 -0.50 25.35 -7.00
C ARG A 553 0.20 26.57 -7.59
N ASP A 554 1.04 27.29 -6.86
CA ASP A 554 1.60 28.57 -7.32
C ASP A 554 3.12 28.56 -7.46
N ILE A 555 3.64 29.30 -8.43
CA ILE A 555 5.06 29.66 -8.52
C ILE A 555 5.19 31.17 -8.36
N VAL A 556 6.01 31.61 -7.40
CA VAL A 556 6.32 33.02 -7.19
C VAL A 556 7.82 33.27 -7.40
N VAL A 557 8.16 33.97 -8.47
CA VAL A 557 9.52 34.43 -8.77
C VAL A 557 9.69 35.85 -8.23
N GLY A 558 10.06 35.96 -6.96
CA GLY A 558 10.26 37.22 -6.23
C GLY A 558 11.64 37.85 -6.38
N ALA A 559 12.62 37.10 -6.90
CA ALA A 559 13.99 37.55 -7.14
C ALA A 559 14.50 37.14 -8.53
N THR A 560 15.58 37.78 -8.99
CA THR A 560 16.10 37.62 -10.36
C THR A 560 16.50 36.17 -10.66
N VAL A 561 16.07 35.67 -11.82
CA VAL A 561 16.46 34.36 -12.36
C VAL A 561 17.23 34.55 -13.66
N THR A 562 18.38 33.88 -13.82
CA THR A 562 19.29 34.14 -14.94
C THR A 562 19.97 32.87 -15.45
N THR A 563 20.09 32.74 -16.77
CA THR A 563 20.94 31.75 -17.44
C THR A 563 21.64 32.37 -18.66
N THR A 564 22.87 31.94 -18.96
CA THR A 564 23.52 32.34 -20.23
C THR A 564 23.17 31.33 -21.31
N THR A 565 23.32 30.04 -21.03
CA THR A 565 22.89 28.96 -21.92
C THR A 565 22.06 27.98 -21.10
N GLY A 566 20.80 27.79 -21.45
CA GLY A 566 19.88 26.93 -20.72
C GLY A 566 18.45 27.47 -20.74
N HIS A 567 17.57 26.82 -19.99
CA HIS A 567 16.14 27.15 -19.97
C HIS A 567 15.70 27.58 -18.58
N LEU A 568 14.72 28.49 -18.55
CA LEU A 568 13.95 28.81 -17.36
C LEU A 568 12.51 28.34 -17.62
N ALA A 569 12.07 27.29 -16.93
CA ALA A 569 10.75 26.70 -17.13
C ALA A 569 9.95 26.73 -15.82
N PHE A 570 8.74 27.28 -15.86
CA PHE A 570 7.84 27.42 -14.73
C PHE A 570 6.48 26.83 -15.10
N THR A 571 6.05 25.77 -14.41
CA THR A 571 4.74 25.13 -14.63
C THR A 571 3.97 25.07 -13.31
N ALA A 572 2.82 25.74 -13.24
CA ALA A 572 2.01 25.80 -12.02
C ALA A 572 0.60 25.27 -12.27
N GLY A 573 0.02 24.58 -11.28
CA GLY A 573 -1.38 24.13 -11.32
C GLY A 573 -2.39 25.28 -11.25
N GLN A 574 -2.01 26.41 -10.66
CA GLN A 574 -2.80 27.64 -10.62
C GLN A 574 -2.04 28.78 -11.27
N ASP A 575 -1.20 29.52 -10.54
CA ASP A 575 -0.61 30.76 -11.05
C ASP A 575 0.93 30.71 -11.16
N VAL A 576 1.47 31.34 -12.21
CA VAL A 576 2.89 31.72 -12.28
C VAL A 576 3.02 33.23 -12.12
N GLN A 577 3.78 33.70 -11.14
CA GLN A 577 4.04 35.11 -10.87
C GLN A 577 5.52 35.46 -11.09
N LEU A 578 5.82 36.18 -12.17
CA LEU A 578 7.14 36.73 -12.48
C LEU A 578 7.26 38.16 -11.94
N ASN A 579 7.56 38.28 -10.65
CA ASN A 579 7.68 39.56 -9.93
C ASN A 579 9.09 40.18 -9.99
N ALA A 580 10.06 39.43 -10.49
CA ALA A 580 11.44 39.86 -10.70
C ALA A 580 11.93 39.47 -12.10
N ALA A 581 13.05 40.06 -12.51
CA ALA A 581 13.55 39.90 -13.87
C ALA A 581 13.99 38.46 -14.19
N ALA A 582 13.60 37.95 -15.36
CA ALA A 582 14.13 36.72 -15.94
C ALA A 582 15.04 37.04 -17.13
N THR A 583 16.28 36.57 -17.13
CA THR A 583 17.27 36.88 -18.18
C THR A 583 17.90 35.63 -18.76
N ILE A 584 17.88 35.50 -20.09
CA ILE A 584 18.43 34.38 -20.86
C ILE A 584 19.26 34.93 -22.03
N THR A 585 20.50 34.45 -22.21
CA THR A 585 21.26 34.76 -23.45
C THR A 585 20.88 33.78 -24.56
N THR A 586 20.94 32.47 -24.32
CA THR A 586 20.57 31.42 -25.28
C THR A 586 19.71 30.36 -24.60
N GLY A 587 18.49 30.18 -25.10
CA GLY A 587 17.51 29.22 -24.61
C GLY A 587 16.14 29.87 -24.38
N ASN A 588 15.25 29.16 -23.70
CA ASN A 588 13.84 29.53 -23.64
C ASN A 588 13.41 29.93 -22.23
N LEU A 589 12.55 30.94 -22.14
CA LEU A 589 11.77 31.26 -20.96
C LEU A 589 10.36 30.70 -21.17
N THR A 590 9.88 29.84 -20.29
CA THR A 590 8.54 29.24 -20.38
C THR A 590 7.81 29.41 -19.06
N ALA A 591 6.61 30.00 -19.10
CA ALA A 591 5.67 30.04 -17.99
C ALA A 591 4.33 29.46 -18.44
N VAL A 592 3.92 28.37 -17.81
CA VAL A 592 2.67 27.66 -18.09
C VAL A 592 1.90 27.58 -16.77
N ALA A 593 0.66 28.06 -16.78
CA ALA A 593 -0.18 28.13 -15.59
C ALA A 593 -1.53 27.49 -15.88
N GLY A 594 -2.07 26.71 -14.93
CA GLY A 594 -3.44 26.23 -14.99
C GLY A 594 -4.46 27.37 -14.98
N ARG A 595 -4.11 28.51 -14.39
CA ARG A 595 -4.93 29.73 -14.34
C ARG A 595 -4.17 30.92 -14.92
N HIS A 596 -3.49 31.76 -14.12
CA HIS A 596 -2.86 33.00 -14.63
C HIS A 596 -1.35 32.92 -14.78
N VAL A 597 -0.82 33.57 -15.83
CA VAL A 597 0.58 33.97 -15.89
C VAL A 597 0.65 35.47 -15.67
N ASN A 598 1.25 35.91 -14.56
CA ASN A 598 1.38 37.31 -14.20
C ASN A 598 2.85 37.75 -14.34
N VAL A 599 3.12 38.76 -15.16
CA VAL A 599 4.48 39.27 -15.44
C VAL A 599 4.57 40.73 -15.02
N ALA A 600 5.14 40.97 -13.85
CA ALA A 600 5.24 42.30 -13.23
C ALA A 600 6.63 42.93 -13.37
N ALA A 601 7.65 42.14 -13.77
CA ALA A 601 9.01 42.61 -14.02
C ALA A 601 9.47 42.39 -15.46
N ALA A 602 10.46 43.17 -15.89
CA ALA A 602 11.04 43.06 -17.22
C ALA A 602 11.78 41.73 -17.41
N SER A 603 11.62 41.09 -18.57
CA SER A 603 12.25 39.81 -18.90
C SER A 603 12.96 39.91 -20.26
N THR A 604 14.10 39.22 -20.40
CA THR A 604 14.95 39.28 -21.60
C THR A 604 15.36 37.88 -22.05
N VAL A 605 15.18 37.60 -23.34
CA VAL A 605 15.71 36.42 -24.04
C VAL A 605 16.47 36.92 -25.27
N THR A 606 17.80 36.74 -25.32
CA THR A 606 18.58 37.21 -26.47
C THR A 606 18.37 36.28 -27.67
N THR A 607 18.56 34.97 -27.49
CA THR A 607 18.34 33.96 -28.52
C THR A 607 17.46 32.84 -27.96
N GLY A 608 16.29 32.62 -28.54
CA GLY A 608 15.31 31.62 -28.12
C GLY A 608 13.93 32.23 -27.88
N ASP A 609 13.01 31.41 -27.40
CA ASP A 609 11.60 31.78 -27.29
C ASP A 609 11.20 32.18 -25.87
N MET A 610 10.26 33.10 -25.77
CA MET A 610 9.54 33.43 -24.54
C MET A 610 8.10 32.93 -24.69
N VAL A 611 7.70 31.97 -23.86
CA VAL A 611 6.40 31.28 -23.97
C VAL A 611 5.58 31.53 -22.71
N PHE A 612 4.46 32.21 -22.85
CA PHE A 612 3.49 32.44 -21.78
C PHE A 612 2.14 31.80 -22.13
N ARG A 613 1.72 30.85 -21.30
CA ARG A 613 0.49 30.09 -21.50
C ARG A 613 -0.34 30.06 -20.22
N ALA A 614 -1.54 30.59 -20.30
CA ALA A 614 -2.54 30.55 -19.23
C ALA A 614 -3.67 29.55 -19.55
N ASP A 615 -4.48 29.23 -18.54
CA ASP A 615 -5.59 28.27 -18.61
C ASP A 615 -5.16 26.87 -19.12
N ASN A 616 -4.02 26.36 -18.65
CA ASN A 616 -3.49 25.08 -19.14
C ASN A 616 -4.31 23.85 -18.69
N ASP A 617 -5.31 24.03 -17.83
CA ASP A 617 -6.29 22.99 -17.44
C ASP A 617 -7.55 23.00 -18.34
N GLY A 618 -7.77 24.05 -19.12
CA GLY A 618 -8.85 24.15 -20.10
C GLY A 618 -10.22 24.24 -19.46
N THR A 619 -10.35 25.08 -18.44
CA THR A 619 -11.61 25.28 -17.70
C THR A 619 -12.64 26.09 -18.47
N GLY A 620 -12.24 26.70 -19.60
CA GLY A 620 -13.14 27.31 -20.57
C GLY A 620 -12.81 28.78 -20.83
N PRO A 621 -13.65 29.49 -21.59
CA PRO A 621 -13.33 30.84 -22.02
C PRO A 621 -13.45 31.87 -20.89
N GLY A 622 -12.63 32.92 -21.01
CA GLY A 622 -12.69 34.12 -20.16
C GLY A 622 -11.59 34.22 -19.12
N VAL A 623 -11.35 35.44 -18.65
CA VAL A 623 -10.31 35.75 -17.65
C VAL A 623 -10.40 34.92 -16.36
N PRO A 624 -11.60 34.60 -15.80
CA PRO A 624 -11.68 33.78 -14.59
C PRO A 624 -11.07 32.38 -14.72
N ALA A 625 -11.10 31.78 -15.91
CA ALA A 625 -10.47 30.49 -16.21
C ALA A 625 -8.94 30.60 -16.24
N GLY A 626 -8.41 31.73 -16.73
CA GLY A 626 -6.98 31.99 -16.72
C GLY A 626 -6.54 32.90 -17.86
N THR A 627 -5.61 33.83 -17.60
CA THR A 627 -5.10 34.74 -18.64
C THR A 627 -3.66 35.16 -18.39
N VAL A 628 -3.03 35.80 -19.38
CA VAL A 628 -1.66 36.32 -19.30
C VAL A 628 -1.70 37.83 -19.01
N ASN A 629 -1.26 38.24 -17.83
CA ASN A 629 -1.26 39.63 -17.39
C ASN A 629 0.16 40.21 -17.40
N ILE A 630 0.44 41.23 -18.22
CA ILE A 630 1.78 41.85 -18.34
C ILE A 630 1.76 43.31 -17.88
N THR A 631 2.25 43.56 -16.67
CA THR A 631 2.14 44.86 -15.96
C THR A 631 3.46 45.64 -15.87
N CYS A 632 4.58 45.09 -16.35
CA CYS A 632 5.94 45.65 -16.25
C CYS A 632 6.24 46.97 -17.02
N GLY A 633 5.24 47.73 -17.45
CA GLY A 633 5.41 48.92 -18.30
C GLY A 633 5.41 48.61 -19.79
N ALA A 634 5.82 49.57 -20.63
CA ALA A 634 5.98 49.37 -22.08
C ALA A 634 7.38 48.87 -22.42
N SER A 635 7.52 48.10 -23.50
CA SER A 635 8.81 47.54 -23.97
C SER A 635 9.60 46.79 -22.87
N CYS A 636 8.90 46.15 -21.94
CA CYS A 636 9.52 45.45 -20.80
C CYS A 636 9.89 43.99 -21.09
N LEU A 637 9.47 43.44 -22.24
CA LEU A 637 9.87 42.11 -22.68
C LEU A 637 10.80 42.24 -23.88
N THR A 638 12.03 41.78 -23.74
CA THR A 638 13.03 41.83 -24.81
C THR A 638 13.22 40.43 -25.39
N VAL A 639 12.95 40.26 -26.68
CA VAL A 639 13.36 39.08 -27.46
C VAL A 639 14.20 39.57 -28.63
N THR A 640 15.48 39.20 -28.68
CA THR A 640 16.36 39.66 -29.77
C THR A 640 16.26 38.78 -31.01
N THR A 641 16.24 37.46 -30.82
CA THR A 641 16.07 36.46 -31.89
C THR A 641 15.21 35.33 -31.36
N GLY A 642 14.02 35.17 -31.92
CA GLY A 642 13.02 34.18 -31.48
C GLY A 642 11.62 34.79 -31.43
N VAL A 643 10.72 34.10 -30.74
CA VAL A 643 9.29 34.45 -30.68
C VAL A 643 8.86 34.68 -29.23
N LEU A 644 8.08 35.74 -29.01
CA LEU A 644 7.20 35.84 -27.85
C LEU A 644 5.88 35.15 -28.19
N SER A 645 5.69 33.93 -27.68
CA SER A 645 4.45 33.18 -27.83
C SER A 645 3.54 33.42 -26.62
N VAL A 646 2.33 33.92 -26.87
CA VAL A 646 1.32 34.16 -25.83
C VAL A 646 0.06 33.37 -26.17
N ARG A 647 -0.43 32.61 -25.21
CA ARG A 647 -1.72 31.93 -25.26
C ARG A 647 -2.53 32.27 -24.03
N PHE A 648 -3.69 32.89 -24.25
CA PHE A 648 -4.45 33.55 -23.19
C PHE A 648 -5.96 33.43 -23.42
N ASN A 649 -6.76 33.49 -22.36
CA ASN A 649 -8.18 33.80 -22.50
C ASN A 649 -8.40 35.31 -22.54
N PRO A 650 -9.05 35.85 -23.58
CA PRO A 650 -9.39 37.26 -23.63
C PRO A 650 -10.52 37.58 -22.65
N ALA A 651 -10.70 38.87 -22.31
CA ALA A 651 -11.85 39.31 -21.51
C ALA A 651 -13.20 39.00 -22.19
N SER A 652 -13.25 39.17 -23.51
CA SER A 652 -14.27 38.65 -24.41
C SER A 652 -13.65 38.42 -25.78
N TYR A 653 -14.26 37.63 -26.66
CA TYR A 653 -13.68 37.44 -27.99
C TYR A 653 -13.62 38.75 -28.81
N ALA A 654 -14.45 39.74 -28.46
CA ALA A 654 -14.42 41.07 -29.08
C ALA A 654 -13.18 41.91 -28.66
N SER A 655 -12.58 41.66 -27.49
CA SER A 655 -11.40 42.42 -27.02
C SER A 655 -10.07 41.88 -27.54
N THR A 656 -10.05 40.67 -28.11
CA THR A 656 -8.84 39.95 -28.56
C THR A 656 -7.85 40.81 -29.31
N SER A 657 -8.28 41.56 -30.34
CA SER A 657 -7.38 42.39 -31.15
C SER A 657 -6.70 43.51 -30.33
N SER A 658 -7.41 44.09 -29.37
CA SER A 658 -6.86 45.14 -28.50
C SER A 658 -5.86 44.60 -27.49
N GLU A 659 -6.08 43.37 -27.01
CA GLU A 659 -5.18 42.68 -26.08
C GLU A 659 -3.90 42.21 -26.79
N ILE A 660 -4.01 41.65 -28.00
CA ILE A 660 -2.85 41.32 -28.86
C ILE A 660 -2.01 42.57 -29.14
N LEU A 661 -2.66 43.70 -29.47
CA LEU A 661 -1.97 44.97 -29.65
C LEU A 661 -1.29 45.44 -28.35
N ALA A 662 -1.92 45.25 -27.20
CA ALA A 662 -1.32 45.57 -25.91
C ALA A 662 -0.05 44.73 -25.65
N TYR A 663 -0.03 43.43 -25.95
CA TYR A 663 1.17 42.60 -25.87
C TYR A 663 2.27 43.07 -26.84
N SER A 664 1.91 43.51 -28.04
CA SER A 664 2.90 44.06 -28.99
C SER A 664 3.61 45.29 -28.43
N GLY A 665 2.91 46.14 -27.68
CA GLY A 665 3.52 47.28 -26.98
C GLY A 665 4.41 46.90 -25.80
N LYS A 666 4.41 45.63 -25.37
CA LYS A 666 5.32 45.09 -24.34
C LYS A 666 6.62 44.55 -24.93
N LEU A 667 6.64 44.15 -26.20
CA LEU A 667 7.77 43.51 -26.85
C LEU A 667 8.78 44.53 -27.42
N THR A 668 10.07 44.23 -27.29
CA THR A 668 11.20 44.92 -27.92
C THR A 668 12.27 43.91 -28.33
N GLY A 669 13.33 44.34 -29.03
CA GLY A 669 14.52 43.53 -29.31
C GLY A 669 14.66 42.97 -30.73
N GLY A 670 13.62 42.98 -31.56
CA GLY A 670 13.67 42.51 -32.95
C GLY A 670 13.10 41.09 -33.18
N GLY A 671 12.74 40.38 -32.11
CA GLY A 671 11.91 39.17 -32.16
C GLY A 671 10.47 39.45 -32.59
N THR A 672 9.73 38.38 -32.90
CA THR A 672 8.34 38.46 -33.35
C THR A 672 7.34 38.11 -32.25
N LEU A 673 6.11 38.61 -32.38
CA LEU A 673 5.00 38.26 -31.50
C LEU A 673 4.11 37.20 -32.17
N ASP A 674 3.82 36.12 -31.46
CA ASP A 674 2.78 35.14 -31.77
C ASP A 674 1.81 35.05 -30.59
N ALA A 675 0.88 36.00 -30.51
CA ALA A 675 -0.15 36.03 -29.48
C ALA A 675 -1.50 35.56 -30.04
N LYS A 676 -2.10 34.56 -29.40
CA LYS A 676 -3.40 34.00 -29.80
C LYS A 676 -4.31 33.79 -28.60
N ALA A 677 -5.56 34.18 -28.76
CA ALA A 677 -6.62 33.89 -27.80
C ALA A 677 -7.06 32.43 -27.91
N TRP A 678 -7.34 31.78 -26.78
CA TRP A 678 -7.95 30.46 -26.80
C TRP A 678 -9.38 30.51 -27.33
N VAL A 679 -9.73 29.52 -28.14
CA VAL A 679 -11.11 29.08 -28.38
C VAL A 679 -11.24 27.63 -27.95
N PHE A 680 -12.42 27.25 -27.47
CA PHE A 680 -12.65 25.92 -26.88
C PHE A 680 -13.64 25.14 -27.74
N GLY A 681 -13.37 23.86 -27.98
CA GLY A 681 -14.34 22.98 -28.62
C GLY A 681 -15.57 22.80 -27.75
N LEU A 682 -16.76 22.91 -28.33
CA LEU A 682 -18.02 22.56 -27.70
C LEU A 682 -18.23 21.05 -27.83
N GLY A 683 -17.90 20.31 -26.78
CA GLY A 683 -18.21 18.88 -26.71
C GLY A 683 -19.70 18.65 -26.54
N ASP A 684 -20.23 17.65 -27.23
CA ASP A 684 -21.64 17.27 -27.10
C ASP A 684 -21.82 16.27 -25.96
N ASN A 685 -22.76 16.58 -25.06
CA ASN A 685 -23.17 15.65 -24.02
C ASN A 685 -23.77 14.39 -24.67
N LYS A 686 -23.51 13.22 -24.07
CA LYS A 686 -24.13 11.97 -24.49
C LYS A 686 -24.71 11.18 -23.34
N ILE A 687 -25.68 10.33 -23.62
CA ILE A 687 -26.11 9.29 -22.69
C ILE A 687 -25.13 8.13 -22.80
N TYR A 688 -24.84 7.47 -21.67
CA TYR A 688 -23.98 6.29 -21.65
C TYR A 688 -24.41 5.25 -22.70
N ASP A 689 -23.46 4.88 -23.55
CA ASP A 689 -23.61 3.97 -24.70
C ASP A 689 -22.53 2.87 -24.72
N GLY A 690 -21.73 2.76 -23.66
CA GLY A 690 -20.65 1.77 -23.54
C GLY A 690 -19.38 2.09 -24.34
N THR A 691 -19.30 3.22 -25.05
CA THR A 691 -18.15 3.63 -25.87
C THR A 691 -17.51 4.92 -25.37
N THR A 692 -16.27 5.20 -25.80
CA THR A 692 -15.61 6.50 -25.57
C THR A 692 -15.87 7.49 -26.69
N THR A 693 -16.59 7.13 -27.76
CA THR A 693 -16.83 8.03 -28.90
C THR A 693 -17.53 9.31 -28.43
N ALA A 694 -17.02 10.45 -28.88
CA ALA A 694 -17.55 11.78 -28.59
C ALA A 694 -17.80 12.56 -29.89
N THR A 695 -18.53 13.66 -29.76
CA THR A 695 -18.72 14.63 -30.84
C THR A 695 -18.33 16.01 -30.32
N VAL A 696 -17.68 16.80 -31.17
CA VAL A 696 -17.39 18.22 -30.92
C VAL A 696 -18.05 18.99 -32.05
N SER A 697 -19.17 19.65 -31.77
CA SER A 697 -20.07 20.21 -32.79
C SER A 697 -19.77 21.66 -33.15
N GLY A 698 -18.97 22.36 -32.34
CA GLY A 698 -18.67 23.77 -32.56
C GLY A 698 -17.65 24.33 -31.58
N LEU A 699 -17.69 25.64 -31.38
CA LEU A 699 -16.86 26.34 -30.41
C LEU A 699 -17.72 26.94 -29.29
N MET A 700 -17.20 26.95 -28.07
CA MET A 700 -17.87 27.54 -26.91
C MET A 700 -17.94 29.07 -27.02
N PRO A 701 -19.09 29.70 -26.70
CA PRO A 701 -19.18 31.15 -26.58
C PRO A 701 -18.40 31.65 -25.37
N ASP A 702 -18.02 32.92 -25.37
CA ASP A 702 -17.34 33.55 -24.23
C ASP A 702 -18.29 33.79 -23.03
N VAL A 703 -17.75 34.37 -21.96
CA VAL A 703 -18.48 34.70 -20.71
C VAL A 703 -19.64 35.69 -20.92
N THR A 704 -19.71 36.36 -22.07
CA THR A 704 -20.82 37.24 -22.46
C THR A 704 -21.81 36.57 -23.40
N SER A 705 -21.69 35.25 -23.58
CA SER A 705 -22.47 34.42 -24.50
C SER A 705 -22.27 34.77 -25.98
N VAL A 706 -21.15 35.39 -26.33
CA VAL A 706 -20.81 35.72 -27.72
C VAL A 706 -19.94 34.61 -28.32
N ALA A 707 -20.31 34.12 -29.51
CA ALA A 707 -19.52 33.12 -30.22
C ALA A 707 -18.18 33.70 -30.71
N PRO A 708 -17.11 32.90 -30.80
CA PRO A 708 -15.85 33.37 -31.35
C PRO A 708 -16.00 33.70 -32.85
N PRO A 709 -15.26 34.69 -33.38
CA PRO A 709 -15.36 35.12 -34.79
C PRO A 709 -14.63 34.17 -35.77
N VAL A 710 -14.50 32.90 -35.39
CA VAL A 710 -13.83 31.83 -36.13
C VAL A 710 -14.69 30.57 -36.09
N THR A 711 -14.48 29.66 -37.04
CA THR A 711 -15.23 28.40 -37.13
C THR A 711 -14.33 27.21 -36.84
N LEU A 712 -14.89 26.18 -36.20
CA LEU A 712 -14.19 24.91 -36.00
C LEU A 712 -13.91 24.24 -37.36
N GLY A 713 -12.70 23.72 -37.54
CA GLY A 713 -12.34 22.90 -38.71
C GLY A 713 -12.94 21.49 -38.63
N SER A 714 -12.65 20.64 -39.61
CA SER A 714 -13.09 19.24 -39.57
C SER A 714 -12.59 18.56 -38.29
N VAL A 715 -13.48 17.83 -37.60
CA VAL A 715 -13.15 17.08 -36.38
C VAL A 715 -13.01 15.60 -36.72
N SER A 716 -11.98 14.96 -36.19
CA SER A 716 -11.82 13.51 -36.23
C SER A 716 -11.27 12.97 -34.91
N ASN A 717 -11.42 11.65 -34.70
CA ASN A 717 -10.90 10.94 -33.53
C ASN A 717 -11.32 11.58 -32.19
N ALA A 718 -12.57 12.04 -32.10
CA ALA A 718 -13.09 12.65 -30.88
C ALA A 718 -13.51 11.55 -29.89
N ASN A 719 -12.85 11.52 -28.73
CA ASN A 719 -13.07 10.50 -27.72
C ASN A 719 -13.00 11.09 -26.31
N PHE A 720 -13.96 10.71 -25.46
CA PHE A 720 -13.85 10.85 -24.01
C PHE A 720 -12.68 10.01 -23.49
N ASP A 721 -12.04 10.48 -22.42
CA ASP A 721 -11.00 9.75 -21.70
C ASP A 721 -11.48 8.37 -21.20
N THR A 722 -12.73 8.29 -20.75
CA THR A 722 -13.37 7.08 -20.24
C THR A 722 -14.83 7.04 -20.66
N LYS A 723 -15.36 5.83 -20.89
CA LYS A 723 -16.76 5.64 -21.32
C LYS A 723 -17.81 5.93 -20.23
N HIS A 724 -17.37 6.05 -18.98
CA HIS A 724 -18.25 6.06 -17.80
C HIS A 724 -19.01 7.38 -17.63
N VAL A 725 -20.11 7.35 -16.88
CA VAL A 725 -20.87 8.56 -16.53
C VAL A 725 -20.02 9.52 -15.71
N GLY A 726 -20.17 10.81 -15.99
CA GLY A 726 -19.50 11.90 -15.27
C GLY A 726 -19.73 13.24 -15.96
N ALA A 727 -19.59 14.32 -15.21
CA ALA A 727 -19.68 15.67 -15.73
C ALA A 727 -18.31 16.20 -16.19
N ASP A 728 -18.32 17.17 -17.11
CA ASP A 728 -17.15 17.94 -17.56
C ASP A 728 -15.94 17.09 -18.00
N LYS A 729 -16.25 15.97 -18.66
CA LYS A 729 -15.26 14.97 -19.01
C LYS A 729 -14.42 15.43 -20.20
N PRO A 730 -13.08 15.24 -20.16
CA PRO A 730 -12.22 15.65 -21.24
C PRO A 730 -12.47 14.79 -22.48
N ILE A 731 -12.60 15.47 -23.62
CA ILE A 731 -12.63 14.92 -24.96
C ILE A 731 -11.33 15.29 -25.64
N THR A 732 -10.59 14.30 -26.13
CA THR A 732 -9.43 14.51 -27.01
C THR A 732 -9.87 14.34 -28.45
N PHE A 733 -9.48 15.25 -29.33
CA PHE A 733 -9.85 15.21 -30.76
C PHE A 733 -8.77 15.84 -31.65
N THR A 734 -8.83 15.60 -32.95
CA THR A 734 -7.97 16.26 -33.94
C THR A 734 -8.78 17.21 -34.83
N SER A 735 -8.17 18.32 -35.24
CA SER A 735 -8.79 19.29 -36.14
C SER A 735 -7.80 20.00 -37.05
N THR A 736 -8.27 20.50 -38.20
CA THR A 736 -7.48 21.31 -39.14
C THR A 736 -7.53 22.82 -38.81
N PHE A 737 -7.80 23.18 -37.55
CA PHE A 737 -7.94 24.57 -37.13
C PHE A 737 -6.64 25.36 -37.30
N ALA A 738 -6.73 26.53 -37.95
CA ALA A 738 -5.62 27.46 -38.11
C ALA A 738 -6.15 28.89 -38.24
N ASP A 739 -5.71 29.78 -37.36
CA ASP A 739 -6.07 31.19 -37.38
C ASP A 739 -4.88 32.07 -36.91
N ALA A 740 -4.90 33.36 -37.27
CA ALA A 740 -3.85 34.32 -36.94
C ALA A 740 -3.98 34.91 -35.52
N ALA A 741 -5.21 35.05 -35.01
CA ALA A 741 -5.52 35.66 -33.71
C ALA A 741 -6.06 34.65 -32.69
N TYR A 742 -6.53 33.48 -33.13
CA TYR A 742 -7.09 32.44 -32.27
C TYR A 742 -6.32 31.12 -32.39
N ASP A 743 -6.29 30.38 -31.29
CA ASP A 743 -5.76 29.02 -31.24
C ASP A 743 -6.80 28.11 -30.57
N LEU A 744 -6.93 26.89 -31.05
CA LEU A 744 -7.86 25.93 -30.47
C LEU A 744 -7.21 25.31 -29.23
N PHE A 745 -7.96 25.24 -28.14
CA PHE A 745 -7.41 24.83 -26.86
C PHE A 745 -6.81 23.42 -26.90
N ALA A 746 -5.62 23.32 -26.33
CA ALA A 746 -4.93 22.07 -26.03
C ALA A 746 -4.21 22.26 -24.69
N THR A 747 -3.65 21.23 -24.08
CA THR A 747 -2.69 21.43 -22.98
C THR A 747 -1.27 21.54 -23.53
N SER A 748 -0.33 22.08 -22.74
CA SER A 748 1.08 22.21 -23.13
C SER A 748 1.77 20.89 -23.48
N ALA A 749 1.25 19.76 -22.98
CA ALA A 749 1.79 18.43 -23.22
C ALA A 749 1.20 17.74 -24.47
N MET A 750 0.18 18.31 -25.10
CA MET A 750 -0.50 17.67 -26.23
C MET A 750 0.32 17.76 -27.53
N PRO A 751 0.34 16.69 -28.35
CA PRO A 751 0.93 16.75 -29.68
C PRO A 751 0.26 17.80 -30.57
N ALA A 752 1.04 18.42 -31.45
CA ALA A 752 0.51 19.40 -32.41
C ALA A 752 -0.65 18.80 -33.24
N GLY A 753 -1.74 19.56 -33.39
CA GLY A 753 -2.95 19.13 -34.08
C GLY A 753 -3.93 18.30 -33.24
N THR A 754 -3.61 18.05 -31.96
CA THR A 754 -4.50 17.42 -30.98
C THR A 754 -5.03 18.47 -30.01
N TYR A 755 -6.34 18.46 -29.78
CA TYR A 755 -7.06 19.48 -29.01
C TYR A 755 -7.94 18.84 -27.94
N GLN A 756 -8.38 19.67 -26.99
CA GLN A 756 -9.29 19.25 -25.93
C GLN A 756 -10.59 20.04 -25.93
N ALA A 757 -11.67 19.33 -25.64
CA ALA A 757 -13.00 19.84 -25.34
C ALA A 757 -13.52 19.14 -24.08
N ARG A 758 -14.68 19.56 -23.58
CA ARG A 758 -15.32 18.92 -22.43
C ARG A 758 -16.81 18.73 -22.67
N ALA A 759 -17.37 17.66 -22.12
CA ALA A 759 -18.81 17.38 -22.13
C ALA A 759 -19.19 16.36 -21.05
N ASP A 760 -20.48 16.22 -20.78
CA ASP A 760 -21.01 15.24 -19.84
C ASP A 760 -21.31 13.90 -20.52
N VAL A 761 -21.01 12.81 -19.80
CA VAL A 761 -21.61 11.50 -20.06
C VAL A 761 -22.71 11.31 -19.03
N LEU A 762 -23.96 11.39 -19.48
CA LEU A 762 -25.16 11.30 -18.67
C LEU A 762 -25.55 9.84 -18.39
N VAL A 763 -26.21 9.62 -17.26
CA VAL A 763 -26.75 8.32 -16.88
C VAL A 763 -27.69 7.75 -17.92
N ARG A 764 -27.60 6.44 -18.16
CA ARG A 764 -28.56 5.69 -18.97
C ARG A 764 -29.69 5.16 -18.08
N SER A 765 -30.93 5.20 -18.55
CA SER A 765 -32.04 4.57 -17.83
C SER A 765 -31.97 3.04 -17.95
N LEU A 766 -32.18 2.34 -16.85
CA LEU A 766 -32.41 0.88 -16.80
C LEU A 766 -33.75 0.64 -16.11
N THR A 767 -34.67 -0.05 -16.77
CA THR A 767 -36.01 -0.31 -16.20
C THR A 767 -36.15 -1.76 -15.80
N VAL A 768 -36.47 -2.02 -14.54
CA VAL A 768 -36.80 -3.35 -14.01
C VAL A 768 -38.31 -3.44 -13.79
N THR A 769 -39.00 -4.22 -14.61
CA THR A 769 -40.46 -4.32 -14.60
C THR A 769 -40.90 -5.66 -14.04
N ALA A 770 -41.71 -5.65 -12.97
CA ALA A 770 -42.36 -6.87 -12.49
C ALA A 770 -43.26 -7.45 -13.59
N THR A 771 -43.42 -8.77 -13.62
CA THR A 771 -44.34 -9.44 -14.56
C THR A 771 -45.68 -9.71 -13.90
N THR A 772 -46.77 -9.79 -14.67
CA THR A 772 -48.07 -10.16 -14.11
C THR A 772 -48.05 -11.62 -13.63
N ASP A 773 -48.64 -11.89 -12.48
CA ASP A 773 -48.72 -13.24 -11.89
C ASP A 773 -50.13 -13.48 -11.35
N THR A 774 -50.58 -14.73 -11.40
CA THR A 774 -51.88 -15.18 -10.90
C THR A 774 -51.73 -16.47 -10.10
N ARG A 775 -52.29 -16.49 -8.89
CA ARG A 775 -52.29 -17.68 -8.03
C ARG A 775 -53.52 -17.76 -7.11
N ALA A 776 -53.75 -18.93 -6.55
CA ALA A 776 -54.69 -19.08 -5.46
C ALA A 776 -54.12 -18.53 -4.14
N TYR A 777 -55.01 -18.12 -3.23
CA TYR A 777 -54.66 -17.69 -1.89
C TYR A 777 -53.90 -18.81 -1.15
N ASN A 778 -52.70 -18.48 -0.68
CA ASN A 778 -51.80 -19.41 0.04
C ASN A 778 -51.27 -18.80 1.36
N GLY A 779 -51.79 -17.64 1.77
CA GLY A 779 -51.39 -16.96 3.01
C GLY A 779 -50.05 -16.20 2.96
N THR A 780 -49.33 -16.16 1.84
CA THR A 780 -48.03 -15.46 1.71
C THR A 780 -48.09 -14.34 0.66
N THR A 781 -47.00 -13.58 0.47
CA THR A 781 -46.82 -12.61 -0.63
C THR A 781 -46.05 -13.18 -1.83
N SER A 782 -45.80 -14.49 -1.86
CA SER A 782 -44.94 -15.13 -2.87
C SER A 782 -45.49 -14.94 -4.29
N SER A 783 -44.59 -14.68 -5.24
CA SER A 783 -44.85 -14.70 -6.69
C SER A 783 -43.80 -15.59 -7.34
N VAL A 784 -44.17 -16.27 -8.43
CA VAL A 784 -43.24 -17.05 -9.27
C VAL A 784 -42.79 -16.29 -10.52
N GLY A 785 -43.38 -15.13 -10.79
CA GLY A 785 -42.95 -14.23 -11.86
C GLY A 785 -41.50 -13.76 -11.67
N VAL A 786 -40.78 -13.62 -12.78
CA VAL A 786 -39.42 -13.08 -12.82
C VAL A 786 -39.49 -11.70 -13.49
N PRO A 787 -39.05 -10.62 -12.82
CA PRO A 787 -38.99 -9.30 -13.44
C PRO A 787 -38.11 -9.30 -14.69
N ALA A 788 -38.47 -8.46 -15.66
CA ALA A 788 -37.67 -8.22 -16.85
C ALA A 788 -36.90 -6.90 -16.71
N ALA A 789 -35.63 -6.89 -17.12
CA ALA A 789 -34.84 -5.67 -17.25
C ALA A 789 -34.75 -5.25 -18.72
N THR A 790 -35.03 -3.98 -19.02
CA THR A 790 -34.89 -3.40 -20.37
C THR A 790 -33.89 -2.24 -20.36
N ASP A 791 -33.31 -1.96 -21.52
CA ASP A 791 -32.41 -0.82 -21.76
C ASP A 791 -30.98 -0.92 -21.19
N LEU A 792 -30.60 -2.11 -20.70
CA LEU A 792 -29.22 -2.44 -20.38
C LEU A 792 -28.34 -2.34 -21.65
N GLN A 793 -27.20 -1.64 -21.55
CA GLN A 793 -26.29 -1.48 -22.68
C GLN A 793 -25.66 -2.82 -23.07
N ALA A 794 -25.52 -3.05 -24.37
CA ALA A 794 -24.87 -4.24 -24.89
C ALA A 794 -23.43 -4.36 -24.35
N GLY A 795 -23.11 -5.51 -23.75
CA GLY A 795 -21.81 -5.78 -23.12
C GLY A 795 -21.79 -5.58 -21.60
N ASP A 796 -22.77 -4.87 -21.03
CA ASP A 796 -22.96 -4.80 -19.58
C ASP A 796 -23.85 -5.95 -19.09
N THR A 797 -23.74 -6.30 -17.80
CA THR A 797 -24.49 -7.43 -17.22
C THR A 797 -25.21 -7.02 -15.95
N LEU A 798 -26.45 -7.50 -15.79
CA LEU A 798 -27.20 -7.43 -14.53
C LEU A 798 -26.98 -8.73 -13.76
N ASN A 799 -26.28 -8.66 -12.63
CA ASN A 799 -25.99 -9.81 -11.77
C ASN A 799 -26.98 -9.89 -10.61
N GLY A 800 -27.32 -11.12 -10.22
CA GLY A 800 -28.31 -11.41 -9.18
C GLY A 800 -29.65 -11.88 -9.76
N ALA A 801 -30.42 -12.61 -8.96
CA ALA A 801 -31.74 -13.06 -9.37
C ALA A 801 -32.75 -11.94 -9.14
N LEU A 802 -33.33 -11.41 -10.22
CA LEU A 802 -34.51 -10.58 -10.13
C LEU A 802 -35.66 -11.44 -9.59
N ILE A 803 -36.23 -11.04 -8.45
CA ILE A 803 -37.41 -11.67 -7.86
C ILE A 803 -38.50 -10.63 -7.67
N GLN A 804 -39.75 -11.06 -7.54
CA GLN A 804 -40.87 -10.17 -7.24
C GLN A 804 -41.80 -10.80 -6.19
N ALA A 805 -42.64 -9.96 -5.59
CA ALA A 805 -43.63 -10.38 -4.62
C ALA A 805 -44.91 -9.56 -4.77
N PHE A 806 -46.04 -10.12 -4.34
CA PHE A 806 -47.27 -9.35 -4.19
C PHE A 806 -47.12 -8.36 -3.04
N ALA A 807 -47.59 -7.13 -3.22
CA ALA A 807 -47.60 -6.10 -2.19
C ALA A 807 -48.51 -6.45 -0.99
N SER A 808 -49.52 -7.30 -1.22
CA SER A 808 -50.39 -7.87 -0.19
C SER A 808 -50.54 -9.37 -0.40
N LYS A 809 -50.73 -10.10 0.70
CA LYS A 809 -51.07 -11.54 0.66
C LYS A 809 -52.54 -11.79 0.31
N ASP A 810 -53.40 -10.77 0.47
CA ASP A 810 -54.85 -10.89 0.46
C ASP A 810 -55.46 -10.80 -0.95
N VAL A 811 -56.66 -11.35 -1.11
CA VAL A 811 -57.44 -11.34 -2.35
C VAL A 811 -58.12 -9.98 -2.51
N LEU A 812 -57.70 -9.22 -3.52
CA LEU A 812 -58.24 -7.88 -3.82
C LEU A 812 -59.15 -7.84 -5.07
N GLY A 813 -59.37 -8.99 -5.71
CA GLY A 813 -60.08 -9.12 -6.99
C GLY A 813 -59.14 -9.17 -8.19
N THR A 814 -59.69 -9.55 -9.35
CA THR A 814 -58.95 -9.76 -10.60
C THR A 814 -58.19 -8.51 -11.03
N GLY A 815 -56.86 -8.61 -11.17
CA GLY A 815 -55.97 -7.53 -11.60
C GLY A 815 -55.73 -6.42 -10.57
N ASN A 816 -56.34 -6.48 -9.39
CA ASN A 816 -56.27 -5.44 -8.37
C ASN A 816 -55.10 -5.60 -7.39
N SER A 817 -54.36 -6.72 -7.45
CA SER A 817 -53.15 -6.89 -6.64
C SER A 817 -51.97 -6.21 -7.32
N THR A 818 -50.99 -5.71 -6.55
CA THR A 818 -49.77 -5.10 -7.10
C THR A 818 -48.59 -6.05 -6.91
N LEU A 819 -47.80 -6.28 -7.96
CA LEU A 819 -46.53 -7.00 -7.93
C LEU A 819 -45.38 -6.00 -7.95
N ILE A 820 -44.44 -6.18 -7.02
CA ILE A 820 -43.27 -5.32 -6.87
C ILE A 820 -42.03 -6.18 -7.11
N ALA A 821 -41.15 -5.74 -8.01
CA ALA A 821 -39.84 -6.36 -8.19
C ALA A 821 -38.94 -5.99 -7.02
N ASN A 822 -38.50 -6.99 -6.26
CA ASN A 822 -37.82 -6.85 -4.98
C ASN A 822 -36.65 -7.84 -4.92
N GLY A 823 -35.56 -7.59 -5.64
CA GLY A 823 -34.36 -8.44 -5.64
C GLY A 823 -33.08 -7.65 -5.42
N ALA A 824 -32.09 -8.26 -4.75
CA ALA A 824 -30.74 -7.71 -4.71
C ALA A 824 -30.05 -7.99 -6.05
N TYR A 825 -29.81 -6.93 -6.83
CA TYR A 825 -29.08 -7.00 -8.08
C TYR A 825 -27.95 -5.97 -8.09
N THR A 826 -26.93 -6.23 -8.90
CA THR A 826 -25.84 -5.30 -9.18
C THR A 826 -25.65 -5.19 -10.68
N VAL A 827 -25.37 -4.00 -11.18
CA VAL A 827 -25.00 -3.81 -12.59
C VAL A 827 -23.48 -3.86 -12.70
N SER A 828 -22.97 -4.80 -13.51
CA SER A 828 -21.56 -4.87 -13.89
C SER A 828 -21.37 -4.14 -15.22
N ASP A 829 -20.96 -2.88 -15.11
CA ASP A 829 -20.73 -1.91 -16.18
C ASP A 829 -19.29 -1.35 -16.20
N GLY A 830 -18.43 -1.89 -15.32
CA GLY A 830 -17.07 -1.38 -15.07
C GLY A 830 -17.00 -0.10 -14.23
N ASN A 831 -18.12 0.41 -13.70
CA ASN A 831 -18.22 1.62 -12.87
C ASN A 831 -19.10 1.42 -11.62
N GLY A 832 -19.18 0.19 -11.11
CA GLY A 832 -19.97 -0.14 -9.91
C GLY A 832 -21.48 0.12 -10.05
N GLY A 833 -22.01 0.13 -11.27
CA GLY A 833 -23.42 0.40 -11.57
C GLY A 833 -23.77 1.88 -11.71
N ASN A 834 -22.81 2.79 -11.51
CA ASN A 834 -23.05 4.24 -11.57
C ASN A 834 -23.31 4.76 -13.00
N ASN A 835 -23.20 3.92 -14.04
CA ASN A 835 -23.58 4.34 -15.39
C ASN A 835 -25.11 4.38 -15.62
N TYR A 836 -25.89 3.86 -14.66
CA TYR A 836 -27.33 3.69 -14.80
C TYR A 836 -28.15 4.38 -13.72
N ALA A 837 -29.26 4.96 -14.13
CA ALA A 837 -30.38 5.30 -13.25
C ALA A 837 -31.42 4.18 -13.34
N VAL A 838 -31.58 3.40 -12.27
CA VAL A 838 -32.47 2.24 -12.28
C VAL A 838 -33.88 2.62 -11.79
N SER A 839 -34.89 2.35 -12.60
CA SER A 839 -36.31 2.54 -12.26
C SER A 839 -37.00 1.18 -12.12
N VAL A 840 -37.79 1.02 -11.06
CA VAL A 840 -38.55 -0.22 -10.81
C VAL A 840 -40.04 0.03 -11.06
N VAL A 841 -40.65 -0.78 -11.92
CA VAL A 841 -42.05 -0.66 -12.33
C VAL A 841 -42.86 -1.85 -11.80
N THR A 842 -43.98 -1.56 -11.15
CA THR A 842 -44.92 -2.57 -10.64
C THR A 842 -45.82 -3.11 -11.73
N ALA A 843 -46.33 -4.33 -11.55
CA ALA A 843 -47.33 -4.94 -12.45
C ALA A 843 -48.62 -5.30 -11.71
N PRO A 844 -49.78 -5.38 -12.40
CA PRO A 844 -50.99 -5.93 -11.81
C PRO A 844 -50.86 -7.45 -11.63
N GLY A 845 -51.48 -7.97 -10.57
CA GLY A 845 -51.54 -9.39 -10.26
C GLY A 845 -52.92 -9.79 -9.78
N THR A 846 -53.17 -11.11 -9.73
CA THR A 846 -54.44 -11.67 -9.26
C THR A 846 -54.19 -12.76 -8.22
N ILE A 847 -54.76 -12.59 -7.02
CA ILE A 847 -54.87 -13.67 -6.04
C ILE A 847 -56.33 -14.11 -6.02
N THR A 848 -56.61 -15.38 -6.37
CA THR A 848 -57.97 -15.93 -6.34
C THR A 848 -58.30 -16.52 -4.97
N PRO A 849 -59.55 -16.41 -4.48
CA PRO A 849 -59.92 -16.97 -3.19
C PRO A 849 -59.69 -18.47 -3.09
N ALA A 850 -59.15 -18.93 -1.96
CA ALA A 850 -59.05 -20.37 -1.65
C ALA A 850 -60.43 -20.94 -1.28
N ALA A 851 -60.66 -22.24 -1.48
CA ALA A 851 -61.88 -22.88 -1.01
C ALA A 851 -61.81 -23.10 0.52
N LEU A 852 -62.89 -22.78 1.24
CA LEU A 852 -63.05 -23.06 2.67
C LEU A 852 -64.41 -23.70 2.91
N THR A 853 -64.44 -24.83 3.61
CA THR A 853 -65.71 -25.43 4.05
C THR A 853 -65.89 -25.22 5.55
N VAL A 854 -67.03 -24.63 5.92
CA VAL A 854 -67.46 -24.44 7.32
C VAL A 854 -68.69 -25.30 7.57
N THR A 855 -68.56 -26.29 8.45
CA THR A 855 -69.64 -27.23 8.79
C THR A 855 -70.11 -26.96 10.20
N ALA A 856 -71.42 -26.73 10.37
CA ALA A 856 -72.01 -26.62 11.72
C ALA A 856 -72.04 -28.00 12.38
N GLN A 857 -71.74 -28.07 13.68
CA GLN A 857 -71.83 -29.33 14.43
C GLN A 857 -73.28 -29.68 14.73
N ASP A 858 -73.61 -30.97 14.67
CA ASP A 858 -74.92 -31.47 15.05
C ASP A 858 -75.16 -31.28 16.55
N VAL A 859 -76.38 -30.88 16.92
CA VAL A 859 -76.78 -30.60 18.30
C VAL A 859 -78.07 -31.33 18.62
N SER A 860 -78.21 -31.84 19.84
CA SER A 860 -79.47 -32.40 20.33
C SER A 860 -80.01 -31.58 21.49
N LYS A 861 -81.35 -31.50 21.60
CA LYS A 861 -82.02 -30.82 22.70
C LYS A 861 -83.25 -31.59 23.15
N VAL A 862 -83.65 -31.40 24.41
CA VAL A 862 -84.96 -31.84 24.90
C VAL A 862 -85.99 -30.75 24.59
N TYR A 863 -87.21 -31.12 24.16
CA TYR A 863 -88.29 -30.17 23.89
C TYR A 863 -88.62 -29.34 25.15
N GLY A 864 -88.96 -28.07 24.96
CA GLY A 864 -89.03 -27.09 26.04
C GLY A 864 -87.69 -26.39 26.36
N GLN A 865 -86.55 -26.86 25.84
CA GLN A 865 -85.25 -26.20 25.99
C GLN A 865 -84.84 -25.37 24.75
N VAL A 866 -83.96 -24.40 24.98
CA VAL A 866 -83.29 -23.59 23.94
C VAL A 866 -81.79 -23.90 24.01
N PRO A 867 -81.22 -24.64 23.04
CA PRO A 867 -79.80 -25.00 23.04
C PRO A 867 -78.94 -23.84 22.53
N ALA A 868 -77.72 -23.74 23.02
CA ALA A 868 -76.70 -22.87 22.44
C ALA A 868 -76.10 -23.53 21.19
N LEU A 869 -75.97 -22.78 20.09
CA LEU A 869 -75.37 -23.25 18.85
C LEU A 869 -74.02 -22.56 18.67
N THR A 870 -72.95 -23.19 19.14
CA THR A 870 -71.59 -22.61 19.10
C THR A 870 -70.55 -23.50 18.40
N GLY A 871 -70.87 -24.77 18.15
CA GLY A 871 -69.93 -25.73 17.56
C GLY A 871 -69.90 -25.70 16.03
N PHE A 872 -68.71 -25.57 15.45
CA PHE A 872 -68.46 -25.72 14.02
C PHE A 872 -67.09 -26.36 13.78
N THR A 873 -66.82 -26.83 12.57
CA THR A 873 -65.50 -27.29 12.11
C THR A 873 -65.17 -26.67 10.76
N THR A 874 -63.87 -26.47 10.49
CA THR A 874 -63.38 -25.86 9.25
C THR A 874 -62.38 -26.77 8.56
N THR A 875 -62.49 -26.91 7.24
CA THR A 875 -61.54 -27.68 6.42
C THR A 875 -60.97 -26.81 5.32
N ALA A 876 -59.68 -26.97 5.02
CA ALA A 876 -58.92 -26.23 4.00
C ALA A 876 -58.61 -24.75 4.33
N LEU A 877 -58.53 -24.38 5.62
CA LEU A 877 -57.86 -23.14 6.02
C LEU A 877 -56.38 -23.20 5.64
N VAL A 878 -55.88 -22.09 5.10
CA VAL A 878 -54.54 -21.96 4.57
C VAL A 878 -53.60 -21.45 5.66
N ASN A 879 -52.35 -21.91 5.64
CA ASN A 879 -51.26 -21.42 6.50
C ASN A 879 -51.59 -21.41 8.02
N GLY A 880 -52.37 -22.37 8.50
CA GLY A 880 -52.74 -22.47 9.92
C GLY A 880 -53.67 -21.36 10.41
N GLU A 881 -54.36 -20.66 9.49
CA GLU A 881 -55.36 -19.66 9.85
C GLU A 881 -56.51 -20.28 10.65
N THR A 882 -57.20 -19.44 11.43
CA THR A 882 -58.31 -19.84 12.32
C THR A 882 -59.54 -18.99 12.04
N VAL A 883 -60.72 -19.60 12.14
CA VAL A 883 -62.01 -18.92 12.17
C VAL A 883 -62.42 -18.76 13.64
N GLY A 884 -62.70 -17.53 14.07
CA GLY A 884 -63.06 -17.24 15.46
C GLY A 884 -64.53 -17.50 15.77
N THR A 885 -65.42 -17.14 14.85
CA THR A 885 -66.88 -17.21 15.04
C THR A 885 -67.60 -17.57 13.75
N VAL A 886 -68.73 -18.27 13.88
CA VAL A 886 -69.68 -18.57 12.79
C VAL A 886 -71.08 -18.34 13.32
N THR A 887 -71.93 -17.66 12.55
CA THR A 887 -73.34 -17.48 12.91
C THR A 887 -74.10 -18.76 12.59
N LEU A 888 -74.69 -19.41 13.61
CA LEU A 888 -75.41 -20.68 13.49
C LEU A 888 -76.88 -20.48 13.83
N ASN A 889 -77.77 -20.70 12.85
CA ASN A 889 -79.21 -20.52 13.04
C ASN A 889 -79.97 -21.83 12.75
N SER A 890 -80.97 -22.15 13.56
CA SER A 890 -81.87 -23.27 13.31
C SER A 890 -83.29 -22.97 13.77
N ALA A 891 -84.29 -23.32 12.95
CA ALA A 891 -85.70 -23.28 13.38
C ALA A 891 -85.96 -24.22 14.58
N GLY A 892 -85.14 -25.27 14.74
CA GLY A 892 -85.18 -26.19 15.86
C GLY A 892 -84.72 -25.59 17.19
N GLN A 893 -84.22 -24.35 17.21
CA GLN A 893 -83.69 -23.74 18.44
C GLN A 893 -84.81 -23.25 19.37
N ALA A 894 -85.96 -22.85 18.83
CA ALA A 894 -87.12 -22.39 19.61
C ALA A 894 -87.60 -23.48 20.58
N ALA A 895 -87.86 -23.13 21.86
CA ALA A 895 -88.31 -24.09 22.88
C ALA A 895 -89.56 -24.91 22.45
N THR A 896 -90.36 -24.35 21.54
CA THR A 896 -91.59 -24.93 20.99
C THR A 896 -91.41 -25.82 19.75
N ALA A 897 -90.20 -25.93 19.18
CA ALA A 897 -89.93 -26.77 18.01
C ALA A 897 -90.22 -28.25 18.32
N THR A 898 -91.08 -28.91 17.53
CA THR A 898 -91.57 -30.28 17.79
C THR A 898 -90.52 -31.36 17.50
N VAL A 899 -90.71 -32.53 18.08
CA VAL A 899 -89.87 -33.73 17.83
C VAL A 899 -90.12 -34.33 16.44
N ALA A 900 -91.34 -34.18 15.92
CA ALA A 900 -91.75 -34.80 14.65
C ALA A 900 -91.21 -34.06 13.40
N ASP A 901 -90.95 -32.75 13.49
CA ASP A 901 -90.43 -31.95 12.36
C ASP A 901 -88.89 -31.91 12.31
N GLY A 902 -88.21 -32.68 13.17
CA GLY A 902 -86.74 -32.81 13.19
C GLY A 902 -86.19 -33.91 12.27
N PRO A 903 -84.87 -33.91 11.97
CA PRO A 903 -83.88 -32.94 12.42
C PRO A 903 -83.99 -31.60 11.67
N TYR A 904 -83.94 -30.50 12.43
CA TYR A 904 -83.94 -29.16 11.88
C TYR A 904 -82.54 -28.80 11.42
N ALA A 905 -82.38 -28.20 10.23
CA ALA A 905 -81.06 -27.77 9.78
C ALA A 905 -80.49 -26.67 10.70
N ILE A 906 -79.22 -26.82 11.08
CA ILE A 906 -78.39 -25.76 11.66
C ILE A 906 -77.63 -25.15 10.48
N THR A 907 -78.02 -23.96 10.05
CA THR A 907 -77.43 -23.27 8.91
C THR A 907 -76.32 -22.33 9.37
N PRO A 908 -75.04 -22.62 9.03
CA PRO A 908 -73.95 -21.70 9.29
C PRO A 908 -73.91 -20.56 8.26
N SER A 909 -73.51 -19.38 8.70
CA SER A 909 -73.30 -18.19 7.86
C SER A 909 -72.33 -17.22 8.53
N SER A 910 -71.87 -16.20 7.79
CA SER A 910 -71.10 -15.07 8.33
C SER A 910 -69.91 -15.48 9.22
N ALA A 911 -69.10 -16.43 8.76
CA ALA A 911 -67.83 -16.78 9.41
C ALA A 911 -66.92 -15.54 9.48
N ALA A 912 -66.44 -15.22 10.68
CA ALA A 912 -65.65 -14.02 10.96
C ALA A 912 -64.77 -14.21 12.20
N GLY A 913 -63.82 -13.30 12.42
CA GLY A 913 -62.89 -13.34 13.56
C GLY A 913 -61.84 -14.46 13.45
N GLY A 914 -60.91 -14.53 14.41
CA GLY A 914 -59.72 -15.39 14.30
C GLY A 914 -58.62 -14.71 13.47
N THR A 915 -57.82 -15.49 12.74
CA THR A 915 -56.70 -14.99 11.93
C THR A 915 -56.96 -15.01 10.42
N PHE A 916 -58.02 -15.67 9.96
CA PHE A 916 -58.42 -15.66 8.55
C PHE A 916 -59.17 -14.37 8.16
N MET A 917 -59.13 -13.98 6.89
CA MET A 917 -59.97 -12.91 6.34
C MET A 917 -61.01 -13.51 5.39
N PRO A 918 -62.33 -13.32 5.60
CA PRO A 918 -63.36 -13.95 4.77
C PRO A 918 -63.22 -13.66 3.27
N GLY A 919 -62.78 -12.46 2.89
CA GLY A 919 -62.56 -12.08 1.50
C GLY A 919 -61.49 -12.90 0.76
N ASN A 920 -60.62 -13.61 1.49
CA ASN A 920 -59.59 -14.47 0.91
C ASN A 920 -60.09 -15.87 0.53
N TYR A 921 -61.34 -16.17 0.85
CA TYR A 921 -61.92 -17.51 0.69
C TYR A 921 -63.26 -17.49 -0.05
N THR A 922 -63.47 -18.50 -0.88
CA THR A 922 -64.80 -18.91 -1.32
C THR A 922 -65.34 -19.87 -0.26
N ILE A 923 -66.21 -19.36 0.62
CA ILE A 923 -66.71 -20.11 1.77
C ILE A 923 -67.96 -20.91 1.40
N GLN A 924 -67.87 -22.23 1.52
CA GLN A 924 -69.00 -23.15 1.45
C GLN A 924 -69.49 -23.49 2.86
N TYR A 925 -70.77 -23.22 3.11
CA TYR A 925 -71.43 -23.52 4.37
C TYR A 925 -72.17 -24.86 4.27
N VAL A 926 -71.90 -25.77 5.20
CA VAL A 926 -72.56 -27.08 5.28
C VAL A 926 -73.40 -27.14 6.56
N ASN A 927 -74.69 -27.43 6.39
CA ASN A 927 -75.63 -27.49 7.50
C ASN A 927 -75.32 -28.66 8.42
N GLY A 928 -75.45 -28.42 9.73
CA GLY A 928 -75.58 -29.47 10.74
C GLY A 928 -77.05 -29.81 11.00
N ALA A 929 -77.29 -30.76 11.88
CA ALA A 929 -78.62 -31.23 12.28
C ALA A 929 -78.90 -30.92 13.76
N LEU A 930 -80.06 -30.30 14.03
CA LEU A 930 -80.59 -30.09 15.36
C LEU A 930 -81.74 -31.08 15.61
N THR A 931 -81.50 -32.07 16.46
CA THR A 931 -82.49 -33.10 16.79
C THR A 931 -83.19 -32.75 18.10
N VAL A 932 -84.52 -32.63 18.06
CA VAL A 932 -85.34 -32.39 19.26
C VAL A 932 -85.85 -33.74 19.77
N VAL A 933 -85.59 -34.05 21.03
CA VAL A 933 -86.08 -35.26 21.70
C VAL A 933 -87.18 -34.90 22.70
N SER A 934 -88.20 -35.74 22.85
CA SER A 934 -89.40 -35.42 23.66
C SER A 934 -89.07 -35.18 25.14
N PRO A 935 -89.71 -34.19 25.81
CA PRO A 935 -89.55 -33.99 27.24
C PRO A 935 -90.43 -34.99 27.98
N VAL A 936 -89.88 -35.60 29.02
CA VAL A 936 -90.68 -36.38 29.96
C VAL A 936 -91.62 -35.41 30.70
N ILE A 937 -92.94 -35.53 30.57
CA ILE A 937 -93.92 -34.81 31.40
C ILE A 937 -94.47 -35.78 32.44
N VAL A 938 -94.27 -35.46 33.72
CA VAL A 938 -95.07 -35.99 34.83
C VAL A 938 -95.50 -34.79 35.68
N PRO A 939 -96.80 -34.47 35.82
CA PRO A 939 -97.30 -33.60 36.87
C PRO A 939 -98.08 -34.41 37.91
N PRO A 940 -98.28 -33.85 39.11
CA PRO A 940 -98.03 -34.53 40.36
C PRO A 940 -99.35 -34.91 41.04
N VAL A 941 -99.61 -36.20 41.04
CA VAL A 941 -100.61 -36.87 41.86
C VAL A 941 -99.88 -38.04 42.48
N GLU A 942 -100.00 -38.04 43.79
CA GLU A 942 -100.23 -39.18 44.65
C GLU A 942 -99.55 -40.52 44.35
N PRO A 943 -99.19 -41.16 45.47
CA PRO A 943 -98.47 -42.42 45.52
C PRO A 943 -99.41 -43.50 44.94
N PRO A 944 -98.96 -44.73 44.63
CA PRO A 944 -98.05 -45.42 45.54
C PRO A 944 -97.18 -46.57 44.96
N VAL A 945 -96.41 -47.15 45.89
CA VAL A 945 -95.86 -48.53 45.98
C VAL A 945 -94.70 -48.84 45.01
N VAL A 946 -93.44 -48.95 45.47
CA VAL A 946 -92.84 -50.07 46.27
C VAL A 946 -93.06 -51.39 45.51
N PRO A 947 -91.99 -52.14 45.16
CA PRO A 947 -91.60 -53.20 46.08
C PRO A 947 -90.09 -53.20 46.39
N ILE A 948 -89.70 -53.18 47.67
CA ILE A 948 -89.17 -54.37 48.40
C ILE A 948 -88.22 -55.17 47.52
N GLU A 949 -86.94 -55.36 47.84
CA GLU A 949 -86.30 -55.66 49.14
C GLU A 949 -84.87 -56.14 48.77
N PRO A 950 -84.01 -56.68 49.65
CA PRO A 950 -83.96 -56.63 51.12
C PRO A 950 -82.49 -56.34 51.55
N PRO A 951 -82.07 -56.65 52.78
CA PRO A 951 -81.80 -55.64 53.77
C PRO A 951 -80.28 -55.56 53.96
N VAL A 952 -79.81 -54.37 54.31
CA VAL A 952 -79.25 -54.15 55.65
C VAL A 952 -78.16 -55.18 55.99
N LEU A 953 -76.94 -54.71 56.17
CA LEU A 953 -76.43 -54.33 57.50
C LEU A 953 -74.97 -53.91 57.31
N PRO A 954 -74.41 -53.24 58.32
CA PRO A 954 -73.43 -52.19 58.20
C PRO A 954 -72.12 -52.84 58.71
N PRO A 955 -71.31 -52.19 59.55
CA PRO A 955 -70.83 -50.80 59.64
C PRO A 955 -69.35 -50.80 59.12
N VAL A 956 -68.43 -49.86 59.34
CA VAL A 956 -67.93 -49.16 60.54
C VAL A 956 -66.97 -48.06 60.06
N GLU A 957 -66.76 -47.04 60.89
CA GLU A 957 -65.84 -45.92 60.71
C GLU A 957 -64.39 -46.27 61.21
N PRO A 958 -63.51 -45.30 61.51
CA PRO A 958 -62.20 -44.88 60.92
C PRO A 958 -60.97 -45.64 61.55
N PRO A 959 -59.62 -45.42 61.31
CA PRO A 959 -58.88 -44.12 61.25
C PRO A 959 -57.51 -44.02 60.46
N VAL A 960 -57.00 -42.77 60.38
CA VAL A 960 -55.63 -42.15 60.24
C VAL A 960 -54.35 -42.96 59.79
N VAL A 961 -53.46 -42.29 59.01
CA VAL A 961 -51.95 -42.13 59.11
C VAL A 961 -51.11 -42.52 57.84
N PRO A 962 -50.05 -41.74 57.42
CA PRO A 962 -49.27 -41.83 56.16
C PRO A 962 -47.90 -42.59 56.34
N PRO A 963 -46.94 -42.80 55.39
CA PRO A 963 -46.51 -41.97 54.23
C PRO A 963 -45.96 -42.71 52.95
N VAL A 964 -45.37 -41.92 52.02
CA VAL A 964 -44.20 -42.18 51.13
C VAL A 964 -44.42 -42.36 49.59
N GLU A 965 -43.79 -41.43 48.83
CA GLU A 965 -43.44 -41.34 47.37
C GLU A 965 -42.62 -42.56 46.82
N PRO A 966 -42.12 -42.70 45.55
CA PRO A 966 -42.08 -41.89 44.28
C PRO A 966 -42.49 -42.77 43.02
N PRO A 967 -42.24 -42.51 41.70
CA PRO A 967 -41.43 -41.47 41.04
C PRO A 967 -42.06 -40.68 39.87
N VAL A 968 -41.39 -39.55 39.63
CA VAL A 968 -41.31 -38.73 38.41
C VAL A 968 -40.93 -39.57 37.19
N LEU A 969 -41.49 -39.25 36.01
CA LEU A 969 -40.88 -39.40 34.67
C LEU A 969 -41.77 -38.76 33.58
N PRO A 970 -41.21 -38.22 32.49
CA PRO A 970 -40.54 -36.92 32.37
C PRO A 970 -41.37 -35.93 31.50
N PRO A 971 -40.93 -34.68 31.31
CA PRO A 971 -41.52 -33.82 30.30
C PRO A 971 -41.18 -34.36 28.90
N VAL A 972 -42.19 -34.59 28.05
CA VAL A 972 -41.95 -34.76 26.62
C VAL A 972 -41.81 -33.36 26.04
N LEU A 973 -40.56 -32.92 25.92
CA LEU A 973 -40.16 -31.82 25.06
C LEU A 973 -40.82 -32.01 23.68
N PRO A 974 -41.30 -30.93 23.01
CA PRO A 974 -41.40 -31.00 21.56
C PRO A 974 -40.02 -31.38 20.99
N PRO A 975 -39.96 -32.19 19.93
CA PRO A 975 -38.72 -32.75 19.42
C PRO A 975 -37.71 -31.65 19.11
N VAL A 976 -36.54 -31.75 19.76
CA VAL A 976 -35.31 -31.15 19.23
C VAL A 976 -35.05 -31.85 17.90
N GLU A 977 -35.12 -31.08 16.83
CA GLU A 977 -34.60 -31.46 15.53
C GLU A 977 -33.13 -31.93 15.71
N PRO A 978 -32.70 -33.06 15.10
CA PRO A 978 -31.35 -33.56 15.25
C PRO A 978 -30.31 -32.49 14.89
N PRO A 979 -29.13 -32.45 15.55
CA PRO A 979 -28.05 -31.60 15.10
C PRO A 979 -27.75 -31.98 13.66
N VAL A 980 -27.92 -31.04 12.75
CA VAL A 980 -27.40 -31.17 11.39
C VAL A 980 -25.89 -31.43 11.57
N LEU A 981 -25.50 -32.68 11.31
CA LEU A 981 -24.11 -33.04 11.06
C LEU A 981 -23.54 -32.01 10.09
N PRO A 982 -22.33 -31.47 10.32
CA PRO A 982 -21.68 -30.68 9.29
C PRO A 982 -21.68 -31.52 7.99
N PRO A 983 -22.18 -30.98 6.87
CA PRO A 983 -22.33 -31.75 5.67
C PRO A 983 -20.99 -32.36 5.27
N VAL A 984 -20.98 -33.68 5.14
CA VAL A 984 -19.91 -34.42 4.48
C VAL A 984 -19.78 -33.85 3.07
N VAL A 985 -18.62 -33.27 2.79
CA VAL A 985 -18.21 -32.82 1.46
C VAL A 985 -18.22 -34.04 0.52
N PRO A 986 -19.04 -34.08 -0.53
CA PRO A 986 -18.84 -35.02 -1.62
C PRO A 986 -17.57 -34.63 -2.39
N PRO A 987 -16.74 -35.60 -2.83
CA PRO A 987 -15.47 -35.31 -3.45
C PRO A 987 -15.67 -34.56 -4.77
N VAL A 988 -14.88 -33.50 -4.93
CA VAL A 988 -14.77 -32.72 -6.17
C VAL A 988 -14.25 -33.64 -7.28
N GLU A 989 -15.08 -33.86 -8.29
CA GLU A 989 -14.66 -34.49 -9.54
C GLU A 989 -13.88 -33.45 -10.38
N PRO A 990 -12.69 -33.79 -10.94
CA PRO A 990 -11.83 -32.82 -11.61
C PRO A 990 -12.43 -32.35 -12.95
N PRO A 991 -12.11 -31.12 -13.38
CA PRO A 991 -12.75 -30.47 -14.52
C PRO A 991 -12.35 -31.12 -15.85
N VAL A 992 -13.37 -31.36 -16.69
CA VAL A 992 -13.22 -31.81 -18.08
C VAL A 992 -12.71 -30.64 -18.93
N LEU A 993 -11.58 -30.86 -19.61
CA LEU A 993 -10.98 -29.93 -20.59
C LEU A 993 -11.80 -29.91 -21.90
N PRO A 994 -11.94 -28.75 -22.58
CA PRO A 994 -12.57 -28.67 -23.90
C PRO A 994 -11.67 -29.25 -25.01
N PRO A 995 -12.24 -29.67 -26.15
CA PRO A 995 -11.52 -30.45 -27.16
C PRO A 995 -10.52 -29.62 -27.96
N VAL A 996 -9.37 -30.24 -28.23
CA VAL A 996 -8.26 -29.71 -29.04
C VAL A 996 -8.64 -29.71 -30.52
N VAL A 997 -8.60 -28.54 -31.16
CA VAL A 997 -8.64 -28.39 -32.62
C VAL A 997 -7.25 -28.73 -33.17
N GLN A 998 -7.16 -29.72 -34.06
CA GLN A 998 -5.90 -30.11 -34.71
C GLN A 998 -5.48 -29.10 -35.81
N PRO A 999 -4.18 -28.82 -35.98
CA PRO A 999 -3.69 -28.06 -37.12
C PRO A 999 -3.55 -28.96 -38.36
N THR A 1000 -4.15 -28.53 -39.46
CA THR A 1000 -3.90 -29.07 -40.80
C THR A 1000 -2.51 -28.65 -41.28
N THR A 1001 -1.67 -29.63 -41.59
CA THR A 1001 -0.42 -29.48 -42.36
C THR A 1001 -0.70 -29.04 -43.79
N PRO A 1002 -0.02 -28.01 -44.34
CA PRO A 1002 0.15 -27.87 -45.77
C PRO A 1002 1.48 -28.47 -46.23
N THR A 1003 1.40 -29.17 -47.35
CA THR A 1003 2.45 -29.87 -48.08
C THR A 1003 3.43 -28.91 -48.76
N LEU A 1004 4.67 -29.40 -48.88
CA LEU A 1004 5.76 -28.84 -49.67
C LEU A 1004 5.42 -28.90 -51.17
N ASP A 1005 5.57 -27.81 -51.91
CA ASP A 1005 5.96 -27.83 -53.33
C ASP A 1005 6.53 -26.45 -53.72
N ALA A 1006 7.78 -26.46 -54.18
CA ALA A 1006 8.43 -25.34 -54.86
C ALA A 1006 8.17 -25.45 -56.38
N PRO A 1007 8.26 -24.34 -57.15
CA PRO A 1007 9.54 -24.13 -57.84
C PRO A 1007 10.01 -22.66 -57.96
N LEU A 1008 11.31 -22.58 -58.25
CA LEU A 1008 12.18 -21.45 -58.59
C LEU A 1008 11.67 -20.58 -59.75
N LEU A 1009 11.90 -19.26 -59.74
CA LEU A 1009 12.92 -18.56 -60.55
C LEU A 1009 12.82 -17.01 -60.48
N ASP A 1010 13.99 -16.41 -60.23
CA ASP A 1010 14.60 -15.24 -60.86
C ASP A 1010 14.38 -13.75 -60.45
N SER A 1011 15.55 -13.09 -60.35
CA SER A 1011 15.88 -11.71 -60.74
C SER A 1011 15.65 -10.50 -59.81
N GLU A 1012 16.77 -10.09 -59.19
CA GLU A 1012 17.42 -8.76 -59.25
C GLU A 1012 16.80 -7.45 -58.67
N HIS A 1013 17.67 -6.77 -57.91
CA HIS A 1013 17.85 -5.32 -57.72
C HIS A 1013 16.81 -4.47 -56.94
N ALA A 1014 17.27 -3.98 -55.78
CA ALA A 1014 17.41 -2.55 -55.40
C ALA A 1014 16.93 -2.22 -53.97
N LEU A 1015 17.86 -1.69 -53.16
CA LEU A 1015 17.65 -0.95 -51.91
C LEU A 1015 16.95 0.41 -52.22
N PRO A 1016 16.20 1.07 -51.29
CA PRO A 1016 16.80 1.69 -50.10
C PRO A 1016 15.94 1.81 -48.80
N LEU A 1017 16.70 2.09 -47.73
CA LEU A 1017 16.41 2.68 -46.40
C LEU A 1017 14.97 2.99 -45.96
N VAL A 1018 14.61 2.46 -44.77
CA VAL A 1018 13.66 3.05 -43.80
C VAL A 1018 14.22 2.82 -42.37
N PRO A 1019 14.19 3.80 -41.45
CA PRO A 1019 14.78 3.68 -40.12
C PRO A 1019 13.89 2.88 -39.16
N VAL A 1020 14.52 2.01 -38.38
CA VAL A 1020 13.91 1.20 -37.33
C VAL A 1020 13.70 2.07 -36.09
N LEU A 1021 12.43 2.28 -35.72
CA LEU A 1021 12.03 2.77 -34.40
C LEU A 1021 11.93 1.59 -33.43
N ASP A 1022 12.64 1.74 -32.32
CA ASP A 1022 12.72 0.85 -31.17
C ASP A 1022 11.46 1.00 -30.28
N PRO A 1023 10.69 -0.07 -29.96
CA PRO A 1023 9.57 0.04 -29.04
C PRO A 1023 10.02 -0.23 -27.60
N LYS A 1024 9.99 0.81 -26.77
CA LYS A 1024 10.07 0.71 -25.30
C LYS A 1024 8.86 -0.06 -24.73
N PRO A 1025 9.03 -0.96 -23.75
CA PRO A 1025 7.92 -1.58 -23.04
C PRO A 1025 7.45 -0.71 -21.86
N THR A 1026 6.21 -0.23 -21.91
CA THR A 1026 5.47 0.31 -20.77
C THR A 1026 4.79 -0.84 -20.01
N TRP A 1027 5.22 -1.10 -18.77
CA TRP A 1027 4.55 -2.01 -17.85
C TRP A 1027 3.59 -1.22 -16.95
N LEU A 1028 2.29 -1.43 -17.14
CA LEU A 1028 1.24 -1.01 -16.22
C LEU A 1028 1.06 -2.13 -15.18
N THR A 1029 1.44 -1.89 -13.92
CA THR A 1029 1.18 -2.83 -12.82
C THR A 1029 0.11 -2.25 -11.91
N ILE A 1030 -1.00 -2.97 -11.77
CA ILE A 1030 -2.14 -2.66 -10.91
C ILE A 1030 -1.80 -3.10 -9.47
N ALA A 1031 -1.90 -2.18 -8.51
CA ALA A 1031 -1.76 -2.48 -7.09
C ALA A 1031 -3.05 -3.13 -6.52
N PRO A 1032 -2.98 -4.08 -5.58
CA PRO A 1032 -4.14 -4.60 -4.87
C PRO A 1032 -4.59 -3.64 -3.76
N LEU A 1033 -5.91 -3.40 -3.69
CA LEU A 1033 -6.57 -2.59 -2.65
C LEU A 1033 -6.53 -3.25 -1.26
N PRO A 1034 -6.51 -2.46 -0.15
CA PRO A 1034 -6.36 -2.97 1.21
C PRO A 1034 -7.61 -3.69 1.73
N ARG A 1035 -7.39 -4.72 2.55
CA ARG A 1035 -8.44 -5.46 3.28
C ARG A 1035 -8.99 -4.60 4.41
N VAL A 1036 -10.22 -4.10 4.26
CA VAL A 1036 -10.98 -3.51 5.38
C VAL A 1036 -11.48 -4.64 6.27
N THR A 1037 -10.95 -4.74 7.49
CA THR A 1037 -11.53 -5.57 8.56
C THR A 1037 -12.56 -4.72 9.30
N GLN A 1038 -13.85 -5.05 9.16
CA GLN A 1038 -14.90 -4.42 9.95
C GLN A 1038 -15.06 -5.13 11.30
N GLY A 1039 -14.78 -4.40 12.39
CA GLY A 1039 -15.24 -4.75 13.73
C GLY A 1039 -16.71 -4.41 13.95
N PRO A 1040 -17.35 -4.90 15.03
CA PRO A 1040 -18.78 -4.75 15.26
C PRO A 1040 -19.15 -3.31 15.64
N VAL A 1041 -20.07 -2.71 14.88
CA VAL A 1041 -20.64 -1.38 15.15
C VAL A 1041 -21.71 -1.49 16.24
N THR A 1042 -21.58 -0.68 17.29
CA THR A 1042 -22.59 -0.49 18.34
C THR A 1042 -23.40 0.78 18.03
N PHE A 1043 -24.72 0.72 18.18
CA PHE A 1043 -25.63 1.84 17.94
C PHE A 1043 -25.71 2.75 19.19
N PRO A 1044 -25.62 4.09 19.07
CA PRO A 1044 -25.94 5.02 20.15
C PRO A 1044 -27.46 5.29 20.23
N PRO A 1045 -27.99 5.65 21.43
CA PRO A 1045 -29.42 5.85 21.64
C PRO A 1045 -29.94 7.21 21.14
N SER A 1046 -31.21 7.22 20.77
CA SER A 1046 -31.99 8.31 20.19
C SER A 1046 -32.16 9.52 21.13
N PRO A 1047 -32.02 10.79 20.67
CA PRO A 1047 -32.34 11.95 21.48
C PRO A 1047 -33.82 12.37 21.35
N THR A 1048 -34.39 12.75 22.50
CA THR A 1048 -35.72 13.33 22.73
C THR A 1048 -35.82 14.75 22.13
N PRO A 1049 -37.02 15.27 21.79
CA PRO A 1049 -37.14 16.55 21.11
C PRO A 1049 -37.19 17.72 22.09
N THR A 1050 -36.35 18.73 21.86
CA THR A 1050 -36.42 20.04 22.54
C THR A 1050 -36.68 21.15 21.54
N THR A 1051 -37.63 22.01 21.89
CA THR A 1051 -38.15 23.18 21.17
C THR A 1051 -37.10 24.25 20.90
N ALA A 1052 -37.10 24.84 19.69
CA ALA A 1052 -36.34 26.04 19.33
C ALA A 1052 -37.29 27.21 18.95
N PRO A 1053 -36.89 28.49 19.21
CA PRO A 1053 -37.79 29.65 19.14
C PRO A 1053 -37.86 30.29 17.75
N ALA A 1054 -38.93 31.05 17.53
CA ALA A 1054 -39.30 31.74 16.28
C ALA A 1054 -38.45 32.99 15.98
N VAL A 1055 -38.21 33.25 14.68
CA VAL A 1055 -37.67 34.51 14.14
C VAL A 1055 -38.68 35.06 13.10
N PRO A 1056 -38.99 36.38 13.09
CA PRO A 1056 -40.14 36.92 12.37
C PRO A 1056 -39.82 37.37 10.93
N LEU A 1057 -40.85 37.32 10.07
CA LEU A 1057 -40.86 37.79 8.68
C LEU A 1057 -40.90 39.33 8.58
N PRO A 1058 -40.25 39.95 7.58
CA PRO A 1058 -40.45 41.37 7.27
C PRO A 1058 -41.67 41.61 6.34
N PRO A 1059 -42.36 42.76 6.43
CA PRO A 1059 -43.59 43.07 5.68
C PRO A 1059 -43.32 43.70 4.29
N PRO A 1060 -44.33 43.73 3.39
CA PRO A 1060 -44.18 44.22 2.02
C PRO A 1060 -44.41 45.73 1.92
N VAL A 1061 -43.68 46.41 1.03
CA VAL A 1061 -43.96 47.82 0.68
C VAL A 1061 -44.04 47.99 -0.84
N ILE A 1062 -45.16 48.58 -1.25
CA ILE A 1062 -45.52 49.12 -2.56
C ILE A 1062 -45.00 50.55 -2.61
N GLU A 1063 -44.42 51.03 -3.73
CA GLU A 1063 -44.52 52.45 -4.04
C GLU A 1063 -44.42 52.82 -5.53
N ILE A 1064 -45.06 53.96 -5.82
CA ILE A 1064 -45.57 54.51 -7.07
C ILE A 1064 -44.61 55.57 -7.65
N VAL A 1065 -44.81 55.88 -8.93
CA VAL A 1065 -44.03 56.73 -9.85
C VAL A 1065 -44.19 58.27 -9.67
N ARG A 1066 -43.08 59.01 -9.96
CA ARG A 1066 -42.89 60.44 -10.41
C ARG A 1066 -43.02 61.58 -9.37
N VAL A 1067 -42.25 62.70 -9.37
CA VAL A 1067 -41.69 63.61 -10.43
C VAL A 1067 -40.40 64.37 -9.98
N GLU A 1068 -39.54 64.65 -10.97
CA GLU A 1068 -38.43 65.63 -11.20
C GLU A 1068 -38.08 66.77 -10.21
N LYS A 1069 -36.76 67.12 -10.08
CA LYS A 1069 -36.18 68.35 -10.69
C LYS A 1069 -34.63 68.52 -10.54
N GLU A 1070 -34.03 68.88 -11.68
CA GLU A 1070 -32.96 69.87 -11.94
C GLU A 1070 -31.44 69.62 -11.73
N VAL A 1071 -30.71 70.26 -12.65
CA VAL A 1071 -29.34 70.09 -13.17
C VAL A 1071 -28.54 71.36 -12.87
N THR A 1072 -27.20 71.29 -12.69
CA THR A 1072 -26.17 72.11 -13.40
C THR A 1072 -24.72 71.91 -12.88
N ALA A 1073 -23.77 71.96 -13.84
CA ALA A 1073 -22.31 71.73 -13.82
C ALA A 1073 -21.48 72.97 -13.31
N PRO A 1074 -20.13 73.19 -13.51
CA PRO A 1074 -19.07 72.55 -14.35
C PRO A 1074 -17.61 72.49 -13.73
N PRO A 1075 -16.53 72.17 -14.51
CA PRO A 1075 -15.18 71.77 -14.02
C PRO A 1075 -13.92 72.59 -14.50
N VAL A 1076 -12.71 72.20 -13.99
CA VAL A 1076 -11.27 72.37 -14.46
C VAL A 1076 -10.62 73.81 -14.37
N PRO A 1077 -9.27 74.13 -14.45
CA PRO A 1077 -7.98 73.39 -14.66
C PRO A 1077 -6.69 73.72 -13.81
N ALA A 1078 -5.71 72.78 -13.91
CA ALA A 1078 -4.24 72.88 -14.25
C ALA A 1078 -3.11 73.50 -13.35
N LEU A 1079 -2.15 72.60 -12.98
CA LEU A 1079 -0.66 72.62 -13.10
C LEU A 1079 0.21 73.72 -12.39
N PRO A 1080 1.56 73.56 -12.27
CA PRO A 1080 2.39 72.45 -11.75
C PRO A 1080 3.54 72.96 -10.80
N LEU A 1081 4.40 72.07 -10.29
CA LEU A 1081 5.89 72.21 -10.14
C LEU A 1081 6.46 71.34 -9.00
N THR A 1082 7.37 70.43 -9.36
CA THR A 1082 8.42 69.80 -8.51
C THR A 1082 9.61 70.77 -8.35
N PRO A 1083 10.73 70.46 -7.65
CA PRO A 1083 11.07 69.38 -6.69
C PRO A 1083 11.70 69.94 -5.37
N VAL A 1084 12.16 69.07 -4.45
CA VAL A 1084 13.48 69.12 -3.75
C VAL A 1084 13.54 68.04 -2.65
N VAL A 1085 14.55 67.18 -2.75
CA VAL A 1085 15.10 66.19 -1.80
C VAL A 1085 16.33 66.85 -1.11
N PRO A 1086 16.99 66.38 -0.03
CA PRO A 1086 16.75 65.31 0.98
C PRO A 1086 16.84 65.82 2.44
N LEU A 1087 16.68 64.93 3.44
CA LEU A 1087 17.70 64.65 4.49
C LEU A 1087 17.20 63.60 5.50
N ARG A 1088 17.91 62.46 5.56
CA ARG A 1088 18.01 61.52 6.69
C ARG A 1088 18.72 62.21 7.89
N PRO A 1089 18.98 61.54 9.05
CA PRO A 1089 18.31 60.41 9.74
C PRO A 1089 18.14 60.67 11.26
N ARG A 1090 17.39 59.84 12.00
CA ARG A 1090 17.89 59.25 13.28
C ARG A 1090 16.95 58.22 13.92
N LYS A 1091 17.61 57.16 14.39
CA LYS A 1091 17.24 56.16 15.40
C LYS A 1091 16.53 56.70 16.65
N GLN A 1092 15.62 55.91 17.22
CA GLN A 1092 15.66 55.34 18.59
C GLN A 1092 14.37 54.52 18.80
N ASP A 1093 14.47 53.19 18.99
CA ASP A 1093 14.65 52.46 20.26
C ASP A 1093 13.36 52.33 21.11
N ARG A 1094 13.01 51.06 21.39
CA ARG A 1094 12.11 50.51 22.44
C ARG A 1094 10.61 50.74 22.20
N ASN A 1095 9.73 49.74 22.20
CA ASN A 1095 9.66 48.46 22.92
C ASN A 1095 9.29 47.30 21.99
#